data_AF-A0A7W9F303-F1
#
_entry.id   AF-A0A7W9F303-F1
#
_cell.length_a   1.000
_cell.length_b   1.000
_cell.length_c   1.000
_cell.angle_alpha   90.00
_cell.angle_beta   90.00
_cell.angle_gamma   90.00
#
_symmetry.space_group_name_H-M   'P 1'
#
loop_
_entity.id
_entity.type
_entity.pdbx_description
1 polymer ?
#
loop_
_entity_poly.entity_id
_entity_poly.type
_entity_poly.pdbx_seq_one_letter_code
_entity_poly.pdbx_strand_id
1 'polypeptide(L)'
;MAVLDLQVHGYRQGHQLLAASVRLPKEDQSAVDRLSDVAGPLRPRERFESYLTAYPLPSGERYVLARTWQDLTVARAGCVRTLSLIIPIEDWAAAQNLSPFLDVLALDSLPDDGNASTVNVEAGPKLPIASVVGFNGGELLEALFLEESRPVAVLDAPDPDLIAIRLLTALWPSLRARFALSTFALSPRKVAGRDFDLVFAPKDARAKFSDWYGRRVDGRSTQVGRHRWTGAIVSRVFDQPFPRLLSDDELGLVGGGDADADNAAALRIALLWDELVAKLETTPTAALGLLDIANSGKVRESRALEAIEPSLADAARRAALSLPENEAWSFLGAIARKLLERQMPAGRSAVAEAIEQLAARAPEGAVALLALEDPRGVTADLLPRIASGIGGAFTDRAERALLDAEPAVLGRLLAQGGALLGHVADDRPLIDRLEGILPQLDAATVETIVRDMLPLLTEDWQIPAAKPLLASLDGPQLTAALRHLGSANDFASAKLSNLVLGNALSRVPRNEVRSTLASLSSSTRRDALIARTLLPGAEDARWLMTSDALDPGSASTMLLEMLRRSDDRQLVSMIVDDQVGDRVIDALLVNEAGLLLKTAAGDALPLRLFVKIAPELLNKLTGEAKVNFAKHILGRCLAHRFGDAEIPFLVAASNVVGDQLDGAWAAWIGLSKNVDAAIASRNMVAFRKAAQPARLRVVWSIAEVAQVLRDRRSFDLDAPAAEACAAFMFDAEKVAPKALLAASGYLLPVLLRARNRPVSLMIAAAFPPIHRELAKADDVPDIFKFIPFLDWDRCKAARHELVDAFMSSSWPPHDLALTACRANEVARIMRRVSKQNGGEAYIKRIASNLNDLPEECRKMVIAAIGQVRSNPSAKYDWRD
;
A
#
# COMPACT_ATOMS: atom_id res chain seq x y z
N MET A 1 26.65 44.86 -59.37
CA MET A 1 27.47 45.36 -60.48
C MET A 1 28.66 44.43 -60.57
N ALA A 2 28.83 43.74 -61.69
CA ALA A 2 29.95 42.83 -61.93
C ALA A 2 30.97 43.51 -62.85
N VAL A 3 32.26 43.39 -62.51
CA VAL A 3 33.35 43.91 -63.34
C VAL A 3 33.90 42.75 -64.17
N LEU A 4 33.81 42.86 -65.48
CA LEU A 4 34.20 41.82 -66.43
C LEU A 4 35.50 42.18 -67.12
N ASP A 5 36.40 41.20 -67.19
CA ASP A 5 37.62 41.33 -67.99
C ASP A 5 37.49 40.53 -69.27
N LEU A 6 37.94 41.08 -70.40
CA LEU A 6 37.78 40.46 -71.71
C LEU A 6 39.13 40.04 -72.29
N GLN A 7 39.16 38.86 -72.90
CA GLN A 7 40.29 38.36 -73.68
C GLN A 7 39.86 38.03 -75.09
N VAL A 8 40.69 38.40 -76.07
CA VAL A 8 40.48 38.11 -77.49
C VAL A 8 41.57 37.15 -77.96
N HIS A 9 41.15 36.02 -78.50
CA HIS A 9 42.03 34.98 -79.03
C HIS A 9 41.83 34.78 -80.52
N GLY A 10 42.89 34.36 -81.19
CA GLY A 10 42.81 33.89 -82.57
C GLY A 10 44.19 33.67 -83.18
N TYR A 11 44.26 33.74 -84.51
CA TYR A 11 45.46 33.31 -85.24
C TYR A 11 46.36 34.47 -85.65
N ARG A 12 47.65 34.40 -85.27
CA ARG A 12 48.73 35.29 -85.77
C ARG A 12 50.01 34.50 -86.11
N GLN A 13 50.56 33.74 -85.16
CA GLN A 13 51.68 32.79 -85.35
C GLN A 13 51.30 31.38 -84.86
N GLY A 14 50.07 30.98 -85.17
CA GLY A 14 49.35 29.95 -84.43
C GLY A 14 48.18 30.58 -83.66
N HIS A 15 47.35 29.73 -83.07
CA HIS A 15 46.31 30.19 -82.15
C HIS A 15 46.98 30.70 -80.86
N GLN A 16 46.68 31.94 -80.48
CA GLN A 16 47.25 32.61 -79.32
C GLN A 16 46.32 33.71 -78.80
N LEU A 17 46.60 34.18 -77.58
CA LEU A 17 46.02 35.41 -77.03
C LEU A 17 46.47 36.62 -77.87
N LEU A 18 45.52 37.43 -78.34
CA LEU A 18 45.78 38.64 -79.14
C LEU A 18 45.78 39.89 -78.28
N ALA A 19 44.79 40.02 -77.40
CA ALA A 19 44.64 41.13 -76.46
C ALA A 19 43.88 40.69 -75.21
N ALA A 20 44.16 41.32 -74.06
CA ALA A 20 43.51 41.02 -72.78
C ALA A 20 43.43 42.28 -71.90
N SER A 21 42.32 42.45 -71.18
CA SER A 21 42.20 43.48 -70.13
C SER A 21 42.78 43.03 -68.78
N VAL A 22 43.00 41.72 -68.60
CA VAL A 22 43.51 41.12 -67.36
C VAL A 22 44.60 40.09 -67.61
N ARG A 23 45.52 39.97 -66.65
CA ARG A 23 46.54 38.92 -66.62
C ARG A 23 46.11 37.80 -65.66
N LEU A 24 45.84 36.61 -66.21
CA LEU A 24 45.43 35.45 -65.43
C LEU A 24 46.63 34.66 -64.87
N PRO A 25 46.43 33.88 -63.78
CA PRO A 25 47.37 32.84 -63.36
C PRO A 25 47.69 31.86 -64.49
N LYS A 26 48.87 31.24 -64.45
CA LYS A 26 49.37 30.38 -65.54
C LYS A 26 48.42 29.23 -65.90
N GLU A 27 47.85 28.57 -64.90
CA GLU A 27 46.95 27.42 -65.11
C GLU A 27 45.62 27.86 -65.76
N ASP A 28 45.06 28.98 -65.29
CA ASP A 28 43.84 29.58 -65.84
C ASP A 28 44.04 30.05 -67.27
N GLN A 29 45.12 30.80 -67.54
CA GLN A 29 45.43 31.26 -68.89
C GLN A 29 45.61 30.08 -69.85
N SER A 30 46.29 29.02 -69.42
CA SER A 30 46.45 27.79 -70.21
C SER A 30 45.12 27.10 -70.53
N ALA A 31 44.14 27.17 -69.61
CA ALA A 31 42.79 26.68 -69.88
C ALA A 31 42.08 27.55 -70.93
N VAL A 32 42.13 28.88 -70.80
CA VAL A 32 41.51 29.82 -71.77
C VAL A 32 42.15 29.70 -73.15
N ASP A 33 43.48 29.67 -73.24
CA ASP A 33 44.21 29.58 -74.51
C ASP A 33 43.82 28.33 -75.29
N ARG A 34 43.67 27.19 -74.60
CA ARG A 34 43.25 25.94 -75.24
C ARG A 34 41.76 25.89 -75.59
N LEU A 35 40.89 26.42 -74.73
CA LEU A 35 39.44 26.32 -74.91
C LEU A 35 38.85 27.41 -75.81
N SER A 36 39.63 28.44 -76.11
CA SER A 36 39.30 29.49 -77.08
C SER A 36 39.68 29.14 -78.53
N ASP A 37 40.33 27.99 -78.77
CA ASP A 37 40.50 27.45 -80.11
C ASP A 37 39.26 26.66 -80.57
N VAL A 38 39.24 26.26 -81.85
CA VAL A 38 38.14 25.50 -82.44
C VAL A 38 37.85 24.22 -81.65
N ALA A 39 36.56 23.97 -81.38
CA ALA A 39 36.09 22.85 -80.57
C ALA A 39 36.16 21.49 -81.30
N GLY A 40 37.37 21.05 -81.64
CA GLY A 40 37.66 19.79 -82.32
C GLY A 40 38.09 19.95 -83.78
N PRO A 41 38.55 18.86 -84.43
CA PRO A 41 39.15 18.94 -85.76
C PRO A 41 38.10 19.20 -86.84
N LEU A 42 38.22 20.35 -87.52
CA LEU A 42 37.35 20.76 -88.61
C LEU A 42 37.87 20.27 -89.96
N ARG A 43 37.00 19.71 -90.82
CA ARG A 43 37.39 19.31 -92.18
C ARG A 43 37.60 20.55 -93.07
N PRO A 44 38.42 20.47 -94.14
CA PRO A 44 38.54 21.56 -95.09
C PRO A 44 37.16 21.98 -95.65
N ARG A 45 36.87 23.29 -95.63
CA ARG A 45 35.61 23.92 -96.08
C ARG A 45 34.37 23.63 -95.24
N GLU A 46 34.47 22.87 -94.15
CA GLU A 46 33.37 22.72 -93.20
C GLU A 46 33.12 24.06 -92.49
N ARG A 47 31.84 24.40 -92.33
CA ARG A 47 31.40 25.65 -91.69
C ARG A 47 30.58 25.33 -90.45
N PHE A 48 30.69 26.20 -89.46
CA PHE A 48 29.88 26.14 -88.25
C PHE A 48 29.43 27.55 -87.87
N GLU A 49 28.28 27.66 -87.22
CA GLU A 49 27.78 28.93 -86.67
C GLU A 49 28.58 29.31 -85.43
N SER A 50 28.54 30.57 -85.01
CA SER A 50 29.21 30.93 -83.75
C SER A 50 28.63 30.12 -82.59
N TYR A 51 29.47 29.80 -81.61
CA TYR A 51 29.05 28.98 -80.49
C TYR A 51 29.54 29.54 -79.17
N LEU A 52 28.79 29.23 -78.12
CA LEU A 52 29.11 29.57 -76.75
C LEU A 52 29.92 28.45 -76.10
N THR A 53 30.86 28.86 -75.25
CA THR A 53 31.58 27.97 -74.34
C THR A 53 31.55 28.60 -72.95
N ALA A 54 31.14 27.83 -71.95
CA ALA A 54 31.00 28.30 -70.57
C ALA A 54 31.71 27.30 -69.64
N TYR A 55 32.63 27.74 -68.78
CA TYR A 55 33.36 26.85 -67.86
C TYR A 55 34.04 27.59 -66.70
N PRO A 56 34.17 26.95 -65.52
CA PRO A 56 35.00 27.47 -64.44
C PRO A 56 36.49 27.35 -64.77
N LEU A 57 37.29 28.32 -64.34
CA LEU A 57 38.74 28.23 -64.40
C LEU A 57 39.31 27.31 -63.31
N PRO A 58 40.48 26.67 -63.55
CA PRO A 58 41.15 25.79 -62.58
C PRO A 58 41.33 26.39 -61.18
N SER A 59 41.59 27.70 -61.07
CA SER A 59 41.72 28.39 -59.79
C SER A 59 40.44 28.38 -58.93
N GLY A 60 39.28 28.22 -59.56
CA GLY A 60 37.97 28.33 -58.91
C GLY A 60 37.52 29.78 -58.64
N GLU A 61 38.35 30.79 -58.90
CA GLU A 61 38.05 32.21 -58.61
C GLU A 61 37.26 32.89 -59.73
N ARG A 62 37.38 32.39 -60.96
CA ARG A 62 36.83 33.00 -62.17
C ARG A 62 36.07 31.98 -63.01
N TYR A 63 35.07 32.47 -63.72
CA TYR A 63 34.27 31.73 -64.70
C TYR A 63 34.44 32.35 -66.08
N VAL A 64 34.49 31.52 -67.12
CA VAL A 64 34.58 31.99 -68.51
C VAL A 64 33.24 31.78 -69.20
N LEU A 65 32.71 32.84 -69.80
CA LEU A 65 31.68 32.76 -70.84
C LEU A 65 32.29 33.32 -72.13
N ALA A 66 32.40 32.50 -73.16
CA ALA A 66 33.05 32.86 -74.41
C ALA A 66 32.15 32.59 -75.61
N ARG A 67 32.30 33.40 -76.65
CA ARG A 67 31.75 33.12 -77.98
C ARG A 67 32.88 32.98 -78.98
N THR A 68 32.81 31.94 -79.80
CA THR A 68 33.78 31.64 -80.85
C THR A 68 33.12 31.76 -82.21
N TRP A 69 33.74 32.53 -83.11
CA TRP A 69 33.33 32.69 -84.50
C TRP A 69 34.37 32.06 -85.42
N GLN A 70 33.90 31.44 -86.50
CA GLN A 70 34.77 30.97 -87.56
C GLN A 70 35.38 32.17 -88.31
N ASP A 71 36.71 32.24 -88.39
CA ASP A 71 37.41 33.29 -89.11
C ASP A 71 37.62 32.88 -90.58
N LEU A 72 36.70 33.32 -91.44
CA LEU A 72 36.74 33.05 -92.88
C LEU A 72 37.67 34.02 -93.64
N THR A 73 38.27 35.00 -92.96
CA THR A 73 39.21 35.95 -93.60
C THR A 73 40.58 35.33 -93.85
N VAL A 74 40.88 34.21 -93.19
CA VAL A 74 42.12 33.44 -93.32
C VAL A 74 41.85 32.14 -94.10
N ALA A 75 42.71 31.81 -95.06
CA ALA A 75 42.52 30.65 -95.95
C ALA A 75 42.65 29.26 -95.27
N ARG A 76 43.13 29.22 -94.02
CA ARG A 76 43.37 27.97 -93.29
C ARG A 76 42.08 27.50 -92.60
N ALA A 77 41.69 26.25 -92.83
CA ALA A 77 40.55 25.64 -92.14
C ALA A 77 40.81 25.54 -90.63
N GLY A 78 39.77 25.81 -89.83
CA GLY A 78 39.83 25.76 -88.36
C GLY A 78 40.29 27.07 -87.69
N CYS A 79 40.57 28.13 -88.45
CA CYS A 79 40.85 29.44 -87.85
C CYS A 79 39.59 30.04 -87.21
N VAL A 80 39.74 30.58 -86.00
CA VAL A 80 38.66 31.17 -85.22
C VAL A 80 39.10 32.47 -84.55
N ARG A 81 38.10 33.29 -84.22
CA ARG A 81 38.22 34.40 -83.28
C ARG A 81 37.32 34.13 -82.10
N THR A 82 37.83 34.28 -80.89
CA THR A 82 37.08 34.03 -79.67
C THR A 82 37.16 35.24 -78.76
N LEU A 83 36.00 35.70 -78.27
CA LEU A 83 35.91 36.67 -77.20
C LEU A 83 35.53 35.92 -75.91
N SER A 84 36.36 36.04 -74.89
CA SER A 84 36.17 35.40 -73.58
C SER A 84 35.92 36.45 -72.51
N LEU A 85 34.76 36.37 -71.85
CA LEU A 85 34.48 37.13 -70.63
C LEU A 85 35.03 36.35 -69.44
N ILE A 86 35.92 36.98 -68.68
CA ILE A 86 36.45 36.50 -67.42
C ILE A 86 35.63 37.14 -66.30
N ILE A 87 34.75 36.34 -65.69
CA ILE A 87 33.75 36.78 -64.73
C ILE A 87 34.19 36.32 -63.33
N PRO A 88 34.14 37.15 -62.27
CA PRO A 88 34.24 36.66 -60.90
C PRO A 88 33.24 35.54 -60.63
N ILE A 89 33.68 34.43 -60.03
CA ILE A 89 32.82 33.24 -59.85
C ILE A 89 31.56 33.54 -59.03
N GLU A 90 31.68 34.42 -58.02
CA GLU A 90 30.58 34.82 -57.15
C GLU A 90 29.50 35.60 -57.91
N ASP A 91 29.91 36.52 -58.79
CA ASP A 91 29.00 37.31 -59.63
C ASP A 91 28.27 36.42 -60.64
N TRP A 92 28.96 35.45 -61.25
CA TRP A 92 28.37 34.48 -62.17
C TRP A 92 27.34 33.57 -61.46
N ALA A 93 27.72 33.04 -60.30
CA ALA A 93 26.87 32.17 -59.51
C ALA A 93 25.61 32.88 -59.01
N ALA A 94 25.75 34.11 -58.52
CA ALA A 94 24.66 34.91 -57.94
C ALA A 94 23.75 35.58 -58.99
N ALA A 95 24.14 35.57 -60.28
CA ALA A 95 23.39 36.25 -61.34
C ALA A 95 21.94 35.74 -61.43
N GLN A 96 20.96 36.64 -61.34
CA GLN A 96 19.55 36.25 -61.54
C GLN A 96 19.15 36.24 -63.02
N ASN A 97 19.97 36.87 -63.86
CA ASN A 97 19.76 37.07 -65.28
C ASN A 97 21.13 36.96 -65.99
N LEU A 98 21.20 36.20 -67.08
CA LEU A 98 22.44 36.02 -67.85
C LEU A 98 22.53 36.92 -69.10
N SER A 99 21.44 37.58 -69.52
CA SER A 99 21.41 38.49 -70.67
C SER A 99 22.52 39.54 -70.61
N PRO A 100 22.81 40.19 -69.47
CA PRO A 100 23.83 41.23 -69.43
C PRO A 100 25.26 40.74 -69.76
N PHE A 101 25.56 39.45 -69.54
CA PHE A 101 26.84 38.86 -69.99
C PHE A 101 26.78 38.45 -71.47
N LEU A 102 25.62 37.96 -71.94
CA LEU A 102 25.42 37.54 -73.32
C LEU A 102 25.41 38.72 -74.29
N ASP A 103 24.90 39.88 -73.86
CA ASP A 103 24.86 41.11 -74.66
C ASP A 103 26.27 41.61 -75.00
N VAL A 104 27.25 41.40 -74.11
CA VAL A 104 28.66 41.72 -74.37
C VAL A 104 29.27 40.79 -75.44
N LEU A 105 28.75 39.57 -75.58
CA LEU A 105 29.15 38.61 -76.61
C LEU A 105 28.35 38.74 -77.92
N ALA A 106 27.37 39.63 -77.98
CA ALA A 106 26.57 39.89 -79.17
C ALA A 106 27.27 40.90 -80.09
N LEU A 107 28.28 40.42 -80.82
CA LEU A 107 28.98 41.21 -81.83
C LEU A 107 28.47 40.91 -83.24
N ASP A 108 28.31 41.97 -84.04
CA ASP A 108 27.96 41.88 -85.47
C ASP A 108 29.19 41.63 -86.36
N SER A 109 30.40 41.64 -85.80
CA SER A 109 31.68 41.41 -86.49
C SER A 109 32.60 40.51 -85.68
N LEU A 110 33.67 40.00 -86.31
CA LEU A 110 34.72 39.28 -85.58
C LEU A 110 35.36 40.21 -84.54
N PRO A 111 35.68 39.72 -83.32
CA PRO A 111 36.32 40.53 -82.29
C PRO A 111 37.76 40.89 -82.70
N ASP A 112 38.16 42.12 -82.37
CA ASP A 112 39.50 42.66 -82.57
C ASP A 112 40.17 43.04 -81.24
N ASP A 113 41.43 43.51 -81.30
CA ASP A 113 42.22 43.85 -80.13
C ASP A 113 41.54 44.92 -79.24
N GLY A 114 40.67 45.78 -79.80
CA GLY A 114 39.94 46.82 -79.08
C GLY A 114 38.79 46.30 -78.22
N ASN A 115 38.30 45.09 -78.51
CA ASN A 115 37.28 44.45 -77.68
C ASN A 115 37.83 43.90 -76.35
N ALA A 116 39.14 43.77 -76.18
CA ALA A 116 39.77 43.31 -74.95
C ALA A 116 39.85 44.43 -73.88
N SER A 117 38.69 44.89 -73.42
CA SER A 117 38.56 45.95 -72.42
C SER A 117 37.76 45.49 -71.20
N THR A 118 37.95 46.17 -70.08
CA THR A 118 37.13 45.92 -68.87
C THR A 118 35.75 46.54 -69.05
N VAL A 119 34.70 45.75 -68.80
CA VAL A 119 33.29 46.16 -68.96
C VAL A 119 32.56 46.02 -67.62
N ASN A 120 31.79 47.05 -67.25
CA ASN A 120 30.92 46.98 -66.09
C ASN A 120 29.52 46.55 -66.51
N VAL A 121 29.00 45.53 -65.84
CA VAL A 121 27.67 45.00 -66.10
C VAL A 121 26.80 45.14 -64.85
N GLU A 122 25.62 45.74 -65.01
CA GLU A 122 24.66 45.86 -63.92
C GLU A 122 23.82 44.60 -63.76
N ALA A 123 23.57 44.22 -62.51
CA ALA A 123 22.66 43.12 -62.23
C ALA A 123 21.23 43.62 -62.48
N GLY A 124 20.63 43.19 -63.60
CA GLY A 124 19.25 43.49 -63.93
C GLY A 124 18.26 42.53 -63.24
N PRO A 125 16.96 42.88 -63.21
CA PRO A 125 15.91 41.98 -62.73
C PRO A 125 15.84 40.69 -63.59
N LYS A 126 15.19 39.65 -63.06
CA LYS A 126 14.88 38.44 -63.84
C LYS A 126 14.05 38.82 -65.08
N LEU A 127 14.55 38.50 -66.27
CA LEU A 127 13.86 38.73 -67.54
C LEU A 127 13.28 37.41 -68.08
N PRO A 128 12.12 37.44 -68.76
CA PRO A 128 11.57 36.24 -69.39
C PRO A 128 12.46 35.79 -70.56
N ILE A 129 12.72 34.49 -70.65
CA ILE A 129 13.46 33.88 -71.77
C ILE A 129 12.46 33.11 -72.65
N ALA A 130 12.62 33.22 -73.99
CA ALA A 130 11.78 32.52 -74.96
C ALA A 130 11.87 30.99 -74.79
N SER A 131 10.76 30.26 -74.97
CA SER A 131 10.74 28.80 -74.89
C SER A 131 11.47 28.16 -76.07
N VAL A 132 11.95 26.92 -75.88
CA VAL A 132 12.66 26.19 -76.94
C VAL A 132 11.66 25.43 -77.81
N VAL A 133 11.38 25.93 -79.01
CA VAL A 133 10.46 25.28 -79.94
C VAL A 133 11.09 24.00 -80.53
N GLY A 134 10.38 22.88 -80.47
CA GLY A 134 10.80 21.62 -81.09
C GLY A 134 11.84 20.81 -80.32
N PHE A 135 12.07 21.14 -79.04
CA PHE A 135 13.01 20.41 -78.17
C PHE A 135 12.27 19.81 -76.96
N ASN A 136 12.28 18.48 -76.82
CA ASN A 136 11.62 17.82 -75.69
C ASN A 136 12.42 17.94 -74.38
N GLY A 137 13.76 17.99 -74.46
CA GLY A 137 14.66 18.17 -73.31
C GLY A 137 14.63 17.07 -72.24
N GLY A 138 13.71 16.11 -72.29
CA GLY A 138 13.52 15.10 -71.26
C GLY A 138 14.74 14.20 -71.05
N GLU A 139 15.25 13.60 -72.13
CA GLU A 139 16.42 12.71 -72.07
C GLU A 139 17.68 13.47 -71.58
N LEU A 140 17.82 14.75 -71.93
CA LEU A 140 18.91 15.60 -71.47
C LEU A 140 18.83 15.83 -69.94
N LEU A 141 17.68 16.26 -69.43
CA LEU A 141 17.52 16.55 -68.01
C LEU A 141 17.55 15.28 -67.16
N GLU A 142 17.06 14.16 -67.69
CA GLU A 142 17.19 12.85 -67.05
C GLU A 142 18.67 12.47 -66.89
N ALA A 143 19.45 12.52 -67.99
CA ALA A 143 20.87 12.19 -67.97
C ALA A 143 21.69 13.11 -67.06
N LEU A 144 21.32 14.39 -66.95
CA LEU A 144 22.04 15.35 -66.12
C LEU A 144 21.68 15.26 -64.63
N PHE A 145 20.41 15.04 -64.28
CA PHE A 145 19.93 15.26 -62.91
C PHE A 145 19.11 14.14 -62.28
N LEU A 146 18.46 13.28 -63.07
CA LEU A 146 17.57 12.23 -62.55
C LEU A 146 18.22 10.84 -62.57
N GLU A 147 19.20 10.62 -63.44
CA GLU A 147 20.02 9.40 -63.54
C GLU A 147 21.40 9.58 -62.88
N GLU A 148 22.28 8.58 -63.03
CA GLU A 148 23.68 8.72 -62.64
C GLU A 148 24.36 9.79 -63.50
N SER A 149 24.80 10.88 -62.87
CA SER A 149 25.36 12.04 -63.59
C SER A 149 26.61 11.64 -64.38
N ARG A 150 26.51 11.78 -65.70
CA ARG A 150 27.60 11.58 -66.65
C ARG A 150 27.61 12.77 -67.60
N PRO A 151 28.77 13.17 -68.13
CA PRO A 151 28.80 14.24 -69.11
C PRO A 151 27.97 13.85 -70.35
N VAL A 152 27.28 14.82 -70.94
CA VAL A 152 26.25 14.58 -71.96
C VAL A 152 26.64 15.22 -73.29
N ALA A 153 26.49 14.48 -74.38
CA ALA A 153 26.59 14.99 -75.74
C ALA A 153 25.21 14.97 -76.40
N VAL A 154 24.64 16.14 -76.68
CA VAL A 154 23.37 16.29 -77.39
C VAL A 154 23.65 16.45 -78.89
N LEU A 155 23.17 15.50 -79.68
CA LEU A 155 23.41 15.44 -81.12
C LEU A 155 22.26 16.14 -81.87
N ASP A 156 22.59 17.09 -82.76
CA ASP A 156 21.65 17.73 -83.69
C ASP A 156 20.48 18.48 -83.01
N ALA A 157 20.75 19.19 -81.91
CA ALA A 157 19.74 20.02 -81.25
C ALA A 157 19.29 21.22 -82.12
N PRO A 158 18.02 21.65 -82.05
CA PRO A 158 17.49 22.71 -82.92
C PRO A 158 18.05 24.11 -82.63
N ASP A 159 18.25 24.48 -81.35
CA ASP A 159 18.83 25.76 -80.93
C ASP A 159 19.75 25.55 -79.71
N PRO A 160 21.01 25.12 -79.94
CA PRO A 160 21.96 24.83 -78.87
C PRO A 160 22.23 26.03 -77.93
N ASP A 161 22.27 27.25 -78.46
CA ASP A 161 22.52 28.48 -77.69
C ASP A 161 21.36 28.75 -76.73
N LEU A 162 20.10 28.76 -77.22
CA LEU A 162 18.94 29.00 -76.36
C LEU A 162 18.78 27.90 -75.29
N ILE A 163 18.98 26.63 -75.66
CA ILE A 163 18.92 25.50 -74.71
C ILE A 163 19.97 25.70 -73.60
N ALA A 164 21.20 26.03 -73.95
CA ALA A 164 22.28 26.26 -72.99
C ALA A 164 22.02 27.46 -72.07
N ILE A 165 21.53 28.57 -72.62
CA ILE A 165 21.19 29.78 -71.84
C ILE A 165 20.10 29.45 -70.81
N ARG A 166 19.01 28.80 -71.26
CA ARG A 166 17.92 28.40 -70.37
C ARG A 166 18.38 27.43 -69.30
N LEU A 167 19.19 26.45 -69.66
CA LEU A 167 19.75 25.51 -68.69
C LEU A 167 20.62 26.23 -67.67
N LEU A 168 21.59 27.05 -68.09
CA LEU A 168 22.49 27.80 -67.19
C LEU A 168 21.71 28.74 -66.26
N THR A 169 20.67 29.41 -66.77
CA THR A 169 19.79 30.25 -65.94
C THR A 169 19.02 29.41 -64.92
N ALA A 170 18.59 28.20 -65.30
CA ALA A 170 17.84 27.32 -64.42
C ALA A 170 18.68 26.68 -63.29
N LEU A 171 20.00 26.59 -63.46
CA LEU A 171 20.92 26.11 -62.42
C LEU A 171 20.96 27.10 -61.26
N TRP A 172 20.96 26.58 -60.03
CA TRP A 172 21.19 27.38 -58.82
C TRP A 172 22.69 27.69 -58.66
N PRO A 173 23.07 28.65 -57.78
CA PRO A 173 24.41 29.25 -57.77
C PRO A 173 25.58 28.27 -57.71
N SER A 174 25.57 27.32 -56.76
CA SER A 174 26.68 26.37 -56.56
C SER A 174 26.89 25.43 -57.76
N LEU A 175 25.78 24.99 -58.38
CA LEU A 175 25.82 24.13 -59.55
C LEU A 175 26.24 24.93 -60.79
N ARG A 176 25.73 26.15 -60.96
CA ARG A 176 26.09 27.03 -62.07
C ARG A 176 27.56 27.43 -62.06
N ALA A 177 28.14 27.67 -60.88
CA ALA A 177 29.56 27.98 -60.72
C ALA A 177 30.46 26.85 -61.26
N ARG A 178 30.00 25.60 -61.24
CA ARG A 178 30.80 24.43 -61.61
C ARG A 178 30.48 23.90 -63.00
N PHE A 179 29.31 24.21 -63.53
CA PHE A 179 28.83 23.67 -64.80
C PHE A 179 29.70 24.12 -65.98
N ALA A 180 30.16 23.17 -66.78
CA ALA A 180 30.95 23.41 -68.00
C ALA A 180 30.16 22.94 -69.22
N LEU A 181 29.94 23.82 -70.19
CA LEU A 181 29.24 23.49 -71.42
C LEU A 181 29.84 24.11 -72.68
N SER A 182 29.47 23.54 -73.82
CA SER A 182 29.74 24.13 -75.14
C SER A 182 28.61 23.86 -76.12
N THR A 183 28.11 24.89 -76.80
CA THR A 183 26.98 24.79 -77.74
C THR A 183 27.39 24.27 -79.12
N PHE A 184 28.68 23.99 -79.31
CA PHE A 184 29.21 23.25 -80.46
C PHE A 184 30.52 22.54 -80.09
N ALA A 185 30.62 21.26 -80.43
CA ALA A 185 31.85 20.48 -80.34
C ALA A 185 31.85 19.32 -81.35
N LEU A 186 33.01 19.06 -81.96
CA LEU A 186 33.23 17.93 -82.86
C LEU A 186 33.83 16.71 -82.16
N SER A 187 34.23 16.86 -80.88
CA SER A 187 34.76 15.80 -80.03
C SER A 187 34.56 16.16 -78.55
N PRO A 188 34.66 15.21 -77.60
CA PRO A 188 34.60 15.50 -76.16
C PRO A 188 35.55 16.62 -75.74
N ARG A 189 35.09 17.53 -74.87
CA ARG A 189 35.87 18.67 -74.35
C ARG A 189 36.19 18.47 -72.88
N LYS A 190 37.35 19.01 -72.46
CA LYS A 190 37.81 18.93 -71.07
C LYS A 190 38.31 20.28 -70.54
N VAL A 191 38.03 20.57 -69.28
CA VAL A 191 38.60 21.68 -68.51
C VAL A 191 39.22 21.12 -67.23
N ALA A 192 40.45 21.51 -66.91
CA ALA A 192 41.19 21.00 -65.74
C ALA A 192 41.21 19.44 -65.62
N GLY A 193 41.19 18.71 -66.74
CA GLY A 193 41.16 17.24 -66.76
C GLY A 193 39.77 16.60 -66.63
N ARG A 194 38.74 17.37 -66.26
CA ARG A 194 37.33 16.97 -66.18
C ARG A 194 36.64 17.17 -67.54
N ASP A 195 35.79 16.24 -67.95
CA ASP A 195 34.93 16.43 -69.12
C ASP A 195 33.90 17.53 -68.89
N PHE A 196 33.51 18.21 -69.96
CA PHE A 196 32.41 19.17 -69.92
C PHE A 196 31.11 18.44 -69.55
N ASP A 197 30.29 19.04 -68.69
CA ASP A 197 29.01 18.46 -68.26
C ASP A 197 28.04 18.32 -69.44
N LEU A 198 28.09 19.26 -70.39
CA LEU A 198 27.24 19.26 -71.58
C LEU A 198 27.96 19.78 -72.82
N VAL A 199 27.91 19.01 -73.91
CA VAL A 199 28.31 19.50 -75.24
C VAL A 199 27.20 19.27 -76.25
N PHE A 200 27.05 20.19 -77.18
CA PHE A 200 26.20 20.02 -78.35
C PHE A 200 27.06 19.72 -79.55
N ALA A 201 26.64 18.78 -80.39
CA ALA A 201 27.43 18.36 -81.54
C ALA A 201 26.52 18.10 -82.76
N PRO A 202 27.01 18.34 -83.99
CA PRO A 202 26.29 17.96 -85.19
C PRO A 202 26.19 16.42 -85.29
N LYS A 203 25.17 15.94 -86.01
CA LYS A 203 24.91 14.49 -86.17
C LYS A 203 26.13 13.72 -86.69
N ASP A 204 26.91 14.33 -87.58
CA ASP A 204 28.08 13.73 -88.21
C ASP A 204 29.27 13.56 -87.25
N ALA A 205 29.29 14.28 -86.13
CA ALA A 205 30.30 14.12 -85.09
C ALA A 205 30.05 12.89 -84.20
N ARG A 206 28.90 12.22 -84.31
CA ARG A 206 28.50 11.08 -83.46
C ARG A 206 29.58 10.01 -83.31
N ALA A 207 30.31 9.70 -84.38
CA ALA A 207 31.39 8.72 -84.37
C ALA A 207 32.51 9.07 -83.37
N LYS A 208 32.81 10.36 -83.17
CA LYS A 208 33.83 10.87 -82.25
C LYS A 208 33.45 10.72 -80.76
N PHE A 209 32.19 10.42 -80.48
CA PHE A 209 31.67 10.16 -79.14
C PHE A 209 31.40 8.67 -78.90
N SER A 210 31.85 7.75 -79.78
CA SER A 210 31.52 6.32 -79.68
C SER A 210 32.22 5.61 -78.51
N ASP A 211 33.51 5.92 -78.29
CA ASP A 211 34.34 5.33 -77.23
C ASP A 211 34.41 6.22 -75.97
N TRP A 212 33.53 7.22 -75.88
CA TRP A 212 33.45 8.14 -74.75
C TRP A 212 32.47 7.62 -73.69
N TYR A 213 32.85 7.72 -72.41
CA TYR A 213 32.07 7.15 -71.30
C TYR A 213 30.77 7.92 -70.99
N GLY A 214 30.60 9.11 -71.57
CA GLY A 214 29.44 9.96 -71.36
C GLY A 214 28.17 9.51 -72.09
N ARG A 215 27.06 10.20 -71.82
CA ARG A 215 25.75 9.90 -72.38
C ARG A 215 25.56 10.62 -73.71
N ARG A 216 24.99 9.94 -74.71
CA ARG A 216 24.62 10.53 -76.00
C ARG A 216 23.11 10.66 -76.06
N VAL A 217 22.63 11.87 -76.32
CA VAL A 217 21.21 12.22 -76.38
C VAL A 217 20.89 12.71 -77.79
N ASP A 218 19.74 12.29 -78.34
CA ASP A 218 19.28 12.78 -79.63
C ASP A 218 18.47 14.07 -79.44
N GLY A 219 19.00 15.19 -79.92
CA GLY A 219 18.45 16.54 -79.76
C GLY A 219 17.12 16.77 -80.49
N ARG A 220 16.73 15.87 -81.41
CA ARG A 220 15.43 15.90 -82.10
C ARG A 220 14.49 14.77 -81.67
N SER A 221 14.85 14.03 -80.62
CA SER A 221 14.02 12.94 -80.10
C SER A 221 12.65 13.44 -79.66
N THR A 222 11.61 12.74 -80.09
CA THR A 222 10.23 12.94 -79.62
C THR A 222 9.84 11.94 -78.52
N GLN A 223 10.81 11.19 -77.97
CA GLN A 223 10.53 10.25 -76.89
C GLN A 223 10.02 11.01 -75.65
N VAL A 224 8.96 10.47 -75.04
CA VAL A 224 8.45 10.97 -73.77
C VAL A 224 9.40 10.54 -72.66
N GLY A 225 9.58 11.41 -71.66
CA GLY A 225 10.41 11.15 -70.49
C GLY A 225 10.06 9.82 -69.80
N ARG A 226 11.08 9.14 -69.30
CA ARG A 226 11.01 7.85 -68.61
C ARG A 226 10.79 8.02 -67.11
N HIS A 227 11.20 9.17 -66.56
CA HIS A 227 11.03 9.46 -65.14
C HIS A 227 9.73 10.24 -64.86
N ARG A 228 9.08 9.94 -63.73
CA ARG A 228 7.81 10.58 -63.32
C ARG A 228 7.89 12.11 -63.15
N TRP A 229 9.09 12.66 -62.94
CA TRP A 229 9.32 14.10 -62.75
C TRP A 229 9.77 14.81 -64.03
N THR A 230 10.03 14.09 -65.12
CA THR A 230 10.63 14.65 -66.34
C THR A 230 9.78 15.75 -66.94
N GLY A 231 8.46 15.55 -67.04
CA GLY A 231 7.55 16.59 -67.55
C GLY A 231 7.58 17.87 -66.73
N ALA A 232 7.65 17.75 -65.40
CA ALA A 232 7.70 18.92 -64.52
C ALA A 232 9.00 19.71 -64.70
N ILE A 233 10.16 19.05 -64.73
CA ILE A 233 11.45 19.74 -64.89
C ILE A 233 11.65 20.28 -66.32
N VAL A 234 11.18 19.57 -67.35
CA VAL A 234 11.18 20.08 -68.74
C VAL A 234 10.37 21.36 -68.82
N SER A 235 9.17 21.37 -68.22
CA SER A 235 8.34 22.57 -68.18
C SER A 235 9.02 23.72 -67.45
N ARG A 236 9.60 23.47 -66.26
CA ARG A 236 10.28 24.51 -65.47
C ARG A 236 11.54 25.07 -66.17
N VAL A 237 12.27 24.27 -66.96
CA VAL A 237 13.52 24.70 -67.62
C VAL A 237 13.29 25.24 -69.03
N PHE A 238 12.52 24.55 -69.88
CA PHE A 238 12.43 24.85 -71.32
C PHE A 238 11.15 25.58 -71.76
N ASP A 239 10.08 25.52 -70.96
CA ASP A 239 8.77 26.09 -71.35
C ASP A 239 8.41 27.37 -70.58
N GLN A 240 8.60 27.40 -69.26
CA GLN A 240 8.21 28.53 -68.41
C GLN A 240 9.04 29.80 -68.69
N PRO A 241 8.48 31.01 -68.56
CA PRO A 241 9.20 32.24 -68.88
C PRO A 241 10.47 32.46 -68.02
N PHE A 242 10.51 31.92 -66.80
CA PHE A 242 11.65 32.02 -65.90
C PHE A 242 12.24 30.62 -65.62
N PRO A 243 13.30 30.20 -66.36
CA PRO A 243 13.89 28.88 -66.20
C PRO A 243 14.38 28.63 -64.78
N ARG A 244 14.03 27.48 -64.21
CA ARG A 244 14.51 27.02 -62.89
C ARG A 244 14.46 25.52 -62.77
N LEU A 245 15.41 24.92 -62.06
CA LEU A 245 15.28 23.52 -61.60
C LEU A 245 14.54 23.47 -60.25
N LEU A 246 14.96 24.33 -59.32
CA LEU A 246 14.39 24.50 -57.98
C LEU A 246 13.83 25.91 -57.82
N SER A 247 12.72 26.04 -57.11
CA SER A 247 12.24 27.31 -56.56
C SER A 247 13.12 27.78 -55.40
N ASP A 248 12.97 29.06 -55.02
CA ASP A 248 13.74 29.64 -53.92
C ASP A 248 13.42 28.94 -52.57
N ASP A 249 12.18 28.46 -52.41
CA ASP A 249 11.76 27.68 -51.23
C ASP A 249 12.34 26.27 -51.22
N GLU A 250 12.27 25.54 -52.34
CA GLU A 250 12.88 24.22 -52.48
C GLU A 250 14.40 24.29 -52.25
N LEU A 251 15.08 25.31 -52.81
CA LEU A 251 16.52 25.53 -52.62
C LEU A 251 16.84 25.76 -51.14
N GLY A 252 16.02 26.56 -50.47
CA GLY A 252 16.14 26.85 -49.06
C GLY A 252 15.86 25.66 -48.15
N LEU A 253 15.14 24.63 -48.63
CA LEU A 253 14.91 23.37 -47.94
C LEU A 253 16.10 22.40 -48.10
N VAL A 254 16.57 22.14 -49.32
CA VAL A 254 17.63 21.13 -49.57
C VAL A 254 19.06 21.67 -49.40
N GLY A 255 19.20 22.97 -49.11
CA GLY A 255 20.52 23.57 -48.84
C GLY A 255 21.41 23.69 -50.07
N GLY A 256 20.83 23.83 -51.27
CA GLY A 256 21.56 23.82 -52.55
C GLY A 256 22.63 24.90 -52.73
N GLY A 257 22.83 25.81 -51.77
CA GLY A 257 23.93 26.78 -51.77
C GLY A 257 25.29 26.21 -51.35
N ASP A 258 25.34 25.02 -50.74
CA ASP A 258 26.58 24.46 -50.19
C ASP A 258 27.43 23.82 -51.30
N ALA A 259 28.71 24.20 -51.41
CA ALA A 259 29.61 23.75 -52.47
C ALA A 259 29.89 22.23 -52.47
N ASP A 260 29.70 21.59 -51.32
CA ASP A 260 29.97 20.17 -51.06
C ASP A 260 28.73 19.26 -51.21
N ALA A 261 27.55 19.82 -51.50
CA ALA A 261 26.32 19.05 -51.62
C ALA A 261 26.22 18.29 -52.96
N ASP A 262 25.68 17.06 -52.92
CA ASP A 262 25.28 16.33 -54.13
C ASP A 262 24.05 17.01 -54.75
N ASN A 263 24.32 17.86 -55.72
CA ASN A 263 23.33 18.69 -56.41
C ASN A 263 22.21 17.87 -57.09
N ALA A 264 22.53 16.70 -57.67
CA ALA A 264 21.52 15.85 -58.31
C ALA A 264 20.64 15.15 -57.27
N ALA A 265 21.20 14.76 -56.11
CA ALA A 265 20.40 14.26 -55.00
C ALA A 265 19.49 15.35 -54.40
N ALA A 266 19.99 16.59 -54.27
CA ALA A 266 19.21 17.72 -53.76
C ALA A 266 17.95 17.98 -54.61
N LEU A 267 18.07 17.96 -55.95
CA LEU A 267 16.91 18.10 -56.84
C LEU A 267 15.89 16.98 -56.62
N ARG A 268 16.34 15.72 -56.57
CA ARG A 268 15.46 14.55 -56.39
C ARG A 268 14.73 14.57 -55.05
N ILE A 269 15.38 15.06 -53.99
CA ILE A 269 14.79 15.19 -52.66
C ILE A 269 13.73 16.29 -52.64
N ALA A 270 13.99 17.45 -53.25
CA ALA A 270 13.01 18.52 -53.38
C ALA A 270 11.76 18.07 -54.17
N LEU A 271 11.96 17.38 -55.30
CA LEU A 271 10.85 16.87 -56.11
C LEU A 271 10.03 15.80 -55.35
N LEU A 272 10.69 14.93 -54.59
CA LEU A 272 10.02 13.96 -53.74
C LEU A 272 9.24 14.62 -52.60
N TRP A 273 9.80 15.67 -52.00
CA TRP A 273 9.16 16.45 -50.95
C TRP A 273 7.85 17.06 -51.45
N ASP A 274 7.89 17.79 -52.57
CA ASP A 274 6.70 18.40 -53.18
C ASP A 274 5.64 17.34 -53.54
N GLU A 275 6.06 16.19 -54.08
CA GLU A 275 5.15 15.09 -54.39
C GLU A 275 4.45 14.54 -53.14
N LEU A 276 5.18 14.37 -52.04
CA LEU A 276 4.61 13.88 -50.79
C LEU A 276 3.69 14.93 -50.15
N VAL A 277 4.06 16.21 -50.16
CA VAL A 277 3.22 17.31 -49.69
C VAL A 277 1.88 17.33 -50.45
N ALA A 278 1.92 17.22 -51.78
CA ALA A 278 0.70 17.18 -52.59
C ALA A 278 -0.20 15.96 -52.31
N LYS A 279 0.38 14.86 -51.82
CA LYS A 279 -0.36 13.64 -51.47
C LYS A 279 -0.95 13.65 -50.06
N LEU A 280 -0.51 14.55 -49.16
CA LEU A 280 -0.98 14.59 -47.77
C LEU A 280 -2.48 14.74 -47.62
N GLU A 281 -3.14 15.44 -48.55
CA GLU A 281 -4.60 15.61 -48.51
C GLU A 281 -5.35 14.29 -48.75
N THR A 282 -4.78 13.34 -49.48
CA THR A 282 -5.46 12.08 -49.83
C THR A 282 -4.87 10.86 -49.11
N THR A 283 -3.60 10.94 -48.70
CA THR A 283 -2.83 9.82 -48.15
C THR A 283 -2.10 10.26 -46.88
N PRO A 284 -2.71 10.10 -45.68
CA PRO A 284 -2.10 10.54 -44.41
C PRO A 284 -0.71 9.93 -44.16
N THR A 285 -0.48 8.70 -44.64
CA THR A 285 0.81 8.00 -44.50
C THR A 285 1.98 8.69 -45.20
N ALA A 286 1.73 9.58 -46.17
CA ALA A 286 2.77 10.40 -46.80
C ALA A 286 3.50 11.31 -45.80
N ALA A 287 2.87 11.67 -44.67
CA ALA A 287 3.50 12.45 -43.60
C ALA A 287 4.70 11.74 -42.98
N LEU A 288 4.67 10.40 -42.92
CA LEU A 288 5.80 9.61 -42.43
C LEU A 288 7.01 9.74 -43.36
N GLY A 289 6.78 9.71 -44.68
CA GLY A 289 7.83 9.90 -45.68
C GLY A 289 8.44 11.30 -45.64
N LEU A 290 7.64 12.34 -45.40
CA LEU A 290 8.15 13.70 -45.20
C LEU A 290 8.99 13.83 -43.93
N LEU A 291 8.53 13.20 -42.84
CA LEU A 291 9.28 13.15 -41.60
C LEU A 291 10.59 12.36 -41.75
N ASP A 292 10.62 11.30 -42.56
CA ASP A 292 11.84 10.55 -42.90
C ASP A 292 12.83 11.40 -43.68
N ILE A 293 12.36 12.18 -44.66
CA ILE A 293 13.20 13.12 -45.40
C ILE A 293 13.75 14.20 -44.46
N ALA A 294 12.91 14.79 -43.61
CA ALA A 294 13.33 15.77 -42.61
C ALA A 294 14.42 15.21 -41.67
N ASN A 295 14.31 13.94 -41.30
CA ASN A 295 15.28 13.25 -40.44
C ASN A 295 16.52 12.69 -41.15
N SER A 296 16.60 12.77 -42.49
CA SER A 296 17.69 12.16 -43.27
C SER A 296 19.01 12.94 -43.23
N GLY A 297 19.00 14.17 -42.70
CA GLY A 297 20.14 15.10 -42.77
C GLY A 297 20.42 15.65 -44.18
N LYS A 298 19.55 15.38 -45.16
CA LYS A 298 19.65 15.88 -46.54
C LYS A 298 18.86 17.15 -46.82
N VAL A 299 18.14 17.64 -45.81
CA VAL A 299 17.41 18.91 -45.83
C VAL A 299 17.78 19.72 -44.59
N ARG A 300 17.54 21.02 -44.62
CA ARG A 300 17.68 21.89 -43.46
C ARG A 300 16.59 21.57 -42.44
N GLU A 301 16.98 20.79 -41.42
CA GLU A 301 16.07 20.15 -40.48
C GLU A 301 15.05 21.12 -39.87
N SER A 302 15.48 22.27 -39.34
CA SER A 302 14.59 23.24 -38.71
C SER A 302 13.47 23.72 -39.65
N ARG A 303 13.84 24.15 -40.86
CA ARG A 303 12.89 24.62 -41.88
C ARG A 303 11.99 23.49 -42.38
N ALA A 304 12.52 22.27 -42.50
CA ALA A 304 11.75 21.10 -42.91
C ALA A 304 10.69 20.74 -41.86
N LEU A 305 11.05 20.71 -40.57
CA LEU A 305 10.14 20.42 -39.46
C LEU A 305 9.07 21.50 -39.31
N GLU A 306 9.44 22.78 -39.37
CA GLU A 306 8.50 23.90 -39.34
C GLU A 306 7.47 23.82 -40.49
N ALA A 307 7.92 23.48 -41.70
CA ALA A 307 7.05 23.40 -42.87
C ALA A 307 6.03 22.25 -42.80
N ILE A 308 6.38 21.12 -42.18
CA ILE A 308 5.51 19.94 -42.17
C ILE A 308 4.64 19.82 -40.92
N GLU A 309 4.93 20.53 -39.82
CA GLU A 309 4.23 20.35 -38.55
C GLU A 309 2.70 20.48 -38.67
N PRO A 310 2.14 21.52 -39.33
CA PRO A 310 0.69 21.64 -39.44
C PRO A 310 0.06 20.47 -40.21
N SER A 311 0.69 20.07 -41.30
CA SER A 311 0.21 18.99 -42.17
C SER A 311 0.37 17.62 -41.52
N LEU A 312 1.41 17.42 -40.71
CA LEU A 312 1.61 16.22 -39.90
C LEU A 312 0.55 16.11 -38.80
N ALA A 313 0.24 17.21 -38.13
CA ALA A 313 -0.80 17.25 -37.10
C ALA A 313 -2.19 16.89 -37.69
N ASP A 314 -2.50 17.43 -38.87
CA ASP A 314 -3.72 17.10 -39.59
C ASP A 314 -3.75 15.63 -40.09
N ALA A 315 -2.64 15.13 -40.62
CA ALA A 315 -2.50 13.74 -41.04
C ALA A 315 -2.68 12.76 -39.86
N ALA A 316 -2.14 13.08 -38.67
CA ALA A 316 -2.33 12.27 -37.47
C ALA A 316 -3.81 12.16 -37.08
N ARG A 317 -4.53 13.30 -37.03
CA ARG A 317 -5.97 13.32 -36.72
C ARG A 317 -6.80 12.53 -37.74
N ARG A 318 -6.52 12.71 -39.04
CA ARG A 318 -7.22 11.97 -40.10
C ARG A 318 -6.89 10.50 -40.12
N ALA A 319 -5.65 10.11 -39.79
CA ALA A 319 -5.25 8.71 -39.75
C ALA A 319 -6.07 7.92 -38.73
N ALA A 320 -6.32 8.48 -37.55
CA ALA A 320 -7.18 7.84 -36.57
C ALA A 320 -8.61 7.62 -37.08
N LEU A 321 -9.14 8.48 -37.95
CA LEU A 321 -10.52 8.43 -38.44
C LEU A 321 -10.72 7.62 -39.72
N SER A 322 -9.72 7.58 -40.61
CA SER A 322 -9.87 7.09 -41.99
C SER A 322 -9.08 5.82 -42.30
N LEU A 323 -8.01 5.52 -41.57
CA LEU A 323 -7.22 4.31 -41.82
C LEU A 323 -7.82 3.09 -41.12
N PRO A 324 -7.61 1.88 -41.66
CA PRO A 324 -7.86 0.64 -40.92
C PRO A 324 -7.13 0.62 -39.59
N GLU A 325 -7.74 0.06 -38.54
CA GLU A 325 -7.25 0.14 -37.15
C GLU A 325 -5.78 -0.25 -36.99
N ASN A 326 -5.36 -1.38 -37.60
CA ASN A 326 -3.98 -1.86 -37.54
C ASN A 326 -2.98 -0.91 -38.24
N GLU A 327 -3.38 -0.33 -39.37
CA GLU A 327 -2.56 0.63 -40.10
C GLU A 327 -2.47 1.96 -39.34
N ALA A 328 -3.57 2.41 -38.74
CA ALA A 328 -3.61 3.61 -37.92
C ALA A 328 -2.66 3.50 -36.70
N TRP A 329 -2.68 2.37 -36.00
CA TRP A 329 -1.78 2.11 -34.87
C TRP A 329 -0.31 2.07 -35.30
N SER A 330 0.00 1.37 -36.39
CA SER A 330 1.36 1.30 -36.93
C SER A 330 1.88 2.69 -37.33
N PHE A 331 1.05 3.46 -38.02
CA PHE A 331 1.36 4.81 -38.48
C PHE A 331 1.57 5.79 -37.32
N LEU A 332 0.61 5.91 -36.39
CA LEU A 332 0.71 6.83 -35.25
C LEU A 332 1.87 6.45 -34.32
N GLY A 333 2.09 5.14 -34.10
CA GLY A 333 3.24 4.66 -33.33
C GLY A 333 4.58 4.94 -34.02
N ALA A 334 4.65 4.92 -35.36
CA ALA A 334 5.84 5.31 -36.10
C ALA A 334 6.11 6.82 -36.02
N ILE A 335 5.07 7.66 -36.12
CA ILE A 335 5.20 9.11 -35.95
C ILE A 335 5.63 9.45 -34.54
N ALA A 336 4.97 8.92 -33.50
CA ALA A 336 5.30 9.20 -32.11
C ALA A 336 6.80 8.94 -31.81
N ARG A 337 7.33 7.82 -32.29
CA ARG A 337 8.76 7.47 -32.13
C ARG A 337 9.70 8.44 -32.84
N LYS A 338 9.30 8.98 -33.99
CA LYS A 338 10.12 9.93 -34.78
C LYS A 338 10.01 11.37 -34.30
N LEU A 339 8.95 11.72 -33.57
CA LEU A 339 8.79 13.03 -32.94
C LEU A 339 9.50 13.15 -31.59
N LEU A 340 9.96 12.03 -31.02
CA LEU A 340 10.74 12.03 -29.79
C LEU A 340 11.99 12.93 -29.95
N GLU A 341 12.27 13.76 -28.95
CA GLU A 341 13.37 14.75 -28.93
C GLU A 341 13.29 15.90 -29.96
N ARG A 342 12.26 15.96 -30.82
CA ARG A 342 12.05 17.06 -31.79
C ARG A 342 11.14 18.18 -31.28
N GLN A 343 11.40 19.42 -31.70
CA GLN A 343 10.56 20.60 -31.38
C GLN A 343 9.34 20.68 -32.32
N MET A 344 8.32 19.86 -32.05
CA MET A 344 7.04 19.88 -32.78
C MET A 344 5.85 19.72 -31.82
N PRO A 345 5.52 20.75 -31.02
CA PRO A 345 4.48 20.66 -29.99
C PRO A 345 3.08 20.40 -30.54
N ALA A 346 2.70 21.03 -31.67
CA ALA A 346 1.39 20.83 -32.28
C ALA A 346 1.27 19.44 -32.90
N GLY A 347 2.35 18.95 -33.53
CA GLY A 347 2.43 17.58 -34.04
C GLY A 347 2.30 16.54 -32.93
N ARG A 348 3.02 16.71 -31.81
CA ARG A 348 2.94 15.82 -30.64
C ARG A 348 1.55 15.78 -30.02
N SER A 349 0.92 16.95 -29.83
CA SER A 349 -0.45 17.03 -29.29
C SER A 349 -1.44 16.29 -30.18
N ALA A 350 -1.37 16.52 -31.50
CA ALA A 350 -2.27 15.88 -32.45
C ALA A 350 -2.11 14.36 -32.51
N VAL A 351 -0.87 13.84 -32.41
CA VAL A 351 -0.62 12.40 -32.32
C VAL A 351 -1.17 11.81 -31.03
N ALA A 352 -0.97 12.49 -29.90
CA ALA A 352 -1.50 12.07 -28.61
C ALA A 352 -3.05 12.02 -28.61
N GLU A 353 -3.71 13.04 -29.16
CA GLU A 353 -5.17 13.10 -29.34
C GLU A 353 -5.67 11.99 -30.27
N ALA A 354 -4.99 11.76 -31.40
CA ALA A 354 -5.33 10.71 -32.34
C ALA A 354 -5.21 9.30 -31.72
N ILE A 355 -4.17 9.09 -30.90
CA ILE A 355 -3.97 7.84 -30.15
C ILE A 355 -5.04 7.65 -29.07
N GLU A 356 -5.41 8.71 -28.35
CA GLU A 356 -6.51 8.65 -27.36
C GLU A 356 -7.84 8.24 -28.04
N GLN A 357 -8.18 8.86 -29.17
CA GLN A 357 -9.38 8.51 -29.94
C GLN A 357 -9.33 7.10 -30.56
N LEU A 358 -8.13 6.60 -30.88
CA LEU A 358 -7.95 5.26 -31.42
C LEU A 358 -8.01 4.19 -30.31
N ALA A 359 -7.46 4.49 -29.13
CA ALA A 359 -7.55 3.64 -27.94
C ALA A 359 -9.01 3.44 -27.49
N ALA A 360 -9.84 4.48 -27.61
CA ALA A 360 -11.27 4.42 -27.32
C ALA A 360 -12.05 3.44 -28.23
N ARG A 361 -11.63 3.24 -29.49
CA ARG A 361 -12.38 2.42 -30.48
C ARG A 361 -11.76 1.05 -30.75
N ALA A 362 -10.43 0.95 -30.64
CA ALA A 362 -9.61 -0.20 -31.00
C ALA A 362 -8.53 -0.45 -29.92
N PRO A 363 -8.95 -0.76 -28.67
CA PRO A 363 -8.06 -0.88 -27.51
C PRO A 363 -7.04 -2.02 -27.63
N GLU A 364 -7.31 -3.05 -28.43
CA GLU A 364 -6.39 -4.18 -28.64
C GLU A 364 -5.05 -3.73 -29.22
N GLY A 365 -5.08 -2.78 -30.17
CA GLY A 365 -3.87 -2.21 -30.75
C GLY A 365 -3.11 -1.32 -29.76
N ALA A 366 -3.79 -0.68 -28.81
CA ALA A 366 -3.15 0.08 -27.74
C ALA A 366 -2.38 -0.86 -26.79
N VAL A 367 -3.00 -1.96 -26.37
CA VAL A 367 -2.36 -2.98 -25.53
C VAL A 367 -1.16 -3.60 -26.26
N ALA A 368 -1.31 -3.93 -27.54
CA ALA A 368 -0.21 -4.46 -28.36
C ALA A 368 0.95 -3.46 -28.49
N LEU A 369 0.66 -2.17 -28.67
CA LEU A 369 1.68 -1.11 -28.72
C LEU A 369 2.45 -1.01 -27.39
N LEU A 370 1.76 -1.08 -26.26
CA LEU A 370 2.36 -1.01 -24.92
C LEU A 370 3.15 -2.27 -24.52
N ALA A 371 2.91 -3.39 -25.19
CA ALA A 371 3.65 -4.64 -24.98
C ALA A 371 5.03 -4.65 -25.68
N LEU A 372 5.23 -3.78 -26.68
CA LEU A 372 6.52 -3.65 -27.35
C LEU A 372 7.58 -3.04 -26.43
N GLU A 373 8.85 -3.44 -26.61
CA GLU A 373 9.97 -2.84 -25.90
C GLU A 373 10.07 -1.33 -26.22
N ASP A 374 10.23 -0.52 -25.18
CA ASP A 374 10.27 0.94 -25.28
C ASP A 374 11.59 1.51 -24.75
N PRO A 375 12.72 1.27 -25.42
CA PRO A 375 14.04 1.73 -24.98
C PRO A 375 14.18 3.26 -24.95
N ARG A 376 13.25 3.99 -25.55
CA ARG A 376 13.27 5.46 -25.64
C ARG A 376 12.11 6.16 -24.92
N GLY A 377 11.25 5.43 -24.20
CA GLY A 377 10.16 6.01 -23.39
C GLY A 377 8.96 6.59 -24.18
N VAL A 378 8.80 6.24 -25.46
CA VAL A 378 7.75 6.78 -26.32
C VAL A 378 6.36 6.32 -25.89
N THR A 379 6.23 5.04 -25.53
CA THR A 379 4.97 4.47 -25.04
C THR A 379 4.63 4.97 -23.64
N ALA A 380 5.64 5.29 -22.83
CA ALA A 380 5.46 5.89 -21.51
C ALA A 380 4.81 7.29 -21.60
N ASP A 381 5.25 8.13 -22.54
CA ASP A 381 4.65 9.47 -22.77
C ASP A 381 3.20 9.39 -23.26
N LEU A 382 2.85 8.33 -23.98
CA LEU A 382 1.51 8.11 -24.53
C LEU A 382 0.57 7.39 -23.56
N LEU A 383 1.11 6.74 -22.53
CA LEU A 383 0.37 5.90 -21.60
C LEU A 383 -0.83 6.61 -20.93
N PRO A 384 -0.74 7.87 -20.46
CA PRO A 384 -1.88 8.56 -19.88
C PRO A 384 -3.03 8.77 -20.87
N ARG A 385 -2.69 9.05 -22.14
CA ARG A 385 -3.67 9.29 -23.22
C ARG A 385 -4.33 7.98 -23.68
N ILE A 386 -3.57 6.90 -23.71
CA ILE A 386 -4.10 5.56 -23.96
C ILE A 386 -5.07 5.16 -22.84
N ALA A 387 -4.68 5.30 -21.58
CA ALA A 387 -5.54 4.97 -20.45
C ALA A 387 -6.83 5.82 -20.43
N SER A 388 -6.70 7.13 -20.72
CA SER A 388 -7.84 8.05 -20.88
C SER A 388 -8.79 7.60 -22.01
N GLY A 389 -8.24 7.23 -23.17
CA GLY A 389 -9.02 6.77 -24.32
C GLY A 389 -9.81 5.49 -24.03
N ILE A 390 -9.15 4.46 -23.48
CA ILE A 390 -9.81 3.20 -23.09
C ILE A 390 -10.87 3.46 -22.01
N GLY A 391 -10.54 4.27 -21.00
CA GLY A 391 -11.46 4.59 -19.90
C GLY A 391 -12.64 5.46 -20.31
N GLY A 392 -12.48 6.37 -21.28
CA GLY A 392 -13.55 7.24 -21.76
C GLY A 392 -14.59 6.52 -22.62
N ALA A 393 -14.24 5.36 -23.20
CA ALA A 393 -15.14 4.53 -24.00
C ALA A 393 -14.93 3.04 -23.68
N PHE A 394 -15.32 2.65 -22.46
CA PHE A 394 -15.17 1.27 -22.00
C PHE A 394 -16.22 0.35 -22.64
N THR A 395 -15.78 -0.50 -23.57
CA THR A 395 -16.63 -1.43 -24.35
C THR A 395 -16.21 -2.89 -24.12
N ASP A 396 -16.99 -3.87 -24.59
CA ASP A 396 -16.61 -5.30 -24.56
C ASP A 396 -15.27 -5.59 -25.27
N ARG A 397 -14.85 -4.73 -26.20
CA ARG A 397 -13.52 -4.80 -26.82
C ARG A 397 -12.43 -4.35 -25.83
N ALA A 398 -12.69 -3.31 -25.04
CA ALA A 398 -11.77 -2.84 -24.01
C ALA A 398 -11.60 -3.88 -22.91
N GLU A 399 -12.70 -4.48 -22.43
CA GLU A 399 -12.65 -5.58 -21.45
C GLU A 399 -11.77 -6.73 -21.96
N ARG A 400 -12.04 -7.25 -23.17
CA ARG A 400 -11.23 -8.32 -23.77
C ARG A 400 -9.76 -7.93 -23.97
N ALA A 401 -9.48 -6.74 -24.46
CA ALA A 401 -8.11 -6.25 -24.62
C ALA A 401 -7.37 -6.22 -23.27
N LEU A 402 -8.04 -5.79 -22.20
CA LEU A 402 -7.47 -5.76 -20.85
C LEU A 402 -7.42 -7.14 -20.20
N LEU A 403 -8.25 -8.10 -20.60
CA LEU A 403 -8.17 -9.52 -20.20
C LEU A 403 -7.08 -10.30 -20.94
N ASP A 404 -6.64 -9.82 -22.11
CA ASP A 404 -5.56 -10.42 -22.89
C ASP A 404 -4.21 -9.73 -22.64
N ALA A 405 -4.21 -8.50 -22.08
CA ALA A 405 -3.00 -7.72 -21.82
C ALA A 405 -2.01 -8.44 -20.90
N GLU A 406 -0.70 -8.29 -21.16
CA GLU A 406 0.33 -8.80 -20.26
C GLU A 406 0.25 -8.13 -18.87
N PRO A 407 0.63 -8.83 -17.77
CA PRO A 407 0.54 -8.29 -16.41
C PRO A 407 1.18 -6.90 -16.25
N ALA A 408 2.39 -6.70 -16.77
CA ALA A 408 3.09 -5.42 -16.69
C ALA A 408 2.37 -4.29 -17.45
N VAL A 409 1.78 -4.59 -18.60
CA VAL A 409 1.03 -3.62 -19.41
C VAL A 409 -0.25 -3.22 -18.67
N LEU A 410 -1.01 -4.20 -18.17
CA LEU A 410 -2.22 -3.92 -17.39
C LEU A 410 -1.90 -3.11 -16.13
N GLY A 411 -0.85 -3.48 -15.39
CA GLY A 411 -0.41 -2.74 -14.21
C GLY A 411 -0.10 -1.26 -14.51
N ARG A 412 0.66 -0.99 -15.58
CA ARG A 412 0.97 0.38 -16.02
C ARG A 412 -0.28 1.19 -16.41
N LEU A 413 -1.25 0.55 -17.07
CA LEU A 413 -2.52 1.18 -17.44
C LEU A 413 -3.35 1.53 -16.20
N LEU A 414 -3.49 0.61 -15.25
CA LEU A 414 -4.24 0.84 -14.03
C LEU A 414 -3.60 1.89 -13.11
N ALA A 415 -2.26 1.97 -13.10
CA ALA A 415 -1.54 3.00 -12.37
C ALA A 415 -1.77 4.43 -12.91
N GLN A 416 -2.36 4.60 -14.10
CA GLN A 416 -2.81 5.93 -14.57
C GLN A 416 -4.08 6.42 -13.86
N GLY A 417 -4.83 5.53 -13.21
CA GLY A 417 -6.07 5.86 -12.51
C GLY A 417 -7.20 6.31 -13.45
N GLY A 418 -8.01 7.26 -12.97
CA GLY A 418 -9.10 7.85 -13.75
C GLY A 418 -10.27 6.90 -14.03
N ALA A 419 -11.00 7.18 -15.13
CA ALA A 419 -12.21 6.44 -15.49
C ALA A 419 -11.94 4.94 -15.76
N LEU A 420 -10.79 4.62 -16.36
CA LEU A 420 -10.38 3.24 -16.64
C LEU A 420 -10.37 2.38 -15.37
N LEU A 421 -9.76 2.88 -14.30
CA LEU A 421 -9.69 2.17 -13.03
C LEU A 421 -11.08 1.98 -12.41
N GLY A 422 -11.95 2.97 -12.56
CA GLY A 422 -13.37 2.88 -12.19
C GLY A 422 -14.11 1.75 -12.89
N HIS A 423 -13.96 1.66 -14.21
CA HIS A 423 -14.56 0.58 -15.00
C HIS A 423 -14.01 -0.79 -14.63
N VAL A 424 -12.69 -0.92 -14.43
CA VAL A 424 -12.07 -2.18 -13.98
C VAL A 424 -12.55 -2.56 -12.58
N ALA A 425 -12.75 -1.60 -11.68
CA ALA A 425 -13.26 -1.88 -10.34
C ALA A 425 -14.72 -2.38 -10.35
N ASP A 426 -15.51 -2.00 -11.36
CA ASP A 426 -16.91 -2.41 -11.53
C ASP A 426 -17.10 -3.63 -12.47
N ASP A 427 -16.01 -4.18 -13.01
CA ASP A 427 -16.03 -5.31 -13.95
C ASP A 427 -15.53 -6.60 -13.29
N ARG A 428 -16.40 -7.61 -13.23
CA ARG A 428 -16.12 -8.85 -12.50
C ARG A 428 -15.03 -9.72 -13.13
N PRO A 429 -15.04 -10.00 -14.45
CA PRO A 429 -13.94 -10.72 -15.10
C PRO A 429 -12.57 -10.08 -14.87
N LEU A 430 -12.48 -8.74 -14.94
CA LEU A 430 -11.23 -8.03 -14.72
C LEU A 430 -10.80 -8.07 -13.25
N ILE A 431 -11.73 -7.88 -12.29
CA ILE A 431 -11.46 -8.07 -10.86
C ILE A 431 -10.89 -9.45 -10.56
N ASP A 432 -11.50 -10.52 -11.10
CA ASP A 432 -11.03 -11.89 -10.91
C ASP A 432 -9.61 -12.07 -11.48
N ARG A 433 -9.31 -11.45 -12.63
CA ARG A 433 -7.98 -11.47 -13.23
C ARG A 433 -6.91 -10.79 -12.35
N LEU A 434 -7.27 -9.75 -11.61
CA LEU A 434 -6.32 -8.99 -10.79
C LEU A 434 -5.72 -9.80 -9.64
N GLU A 435 -6.39 -10.85 -9.16
CA GLU A 435 -5.85 -11.73 -8.11
C GLU A 435 -4.50 -12.35 -8.52
N GLY A 436 -4.39 -12.76 -9.79
CA GLY A 436 -3.17 -13.34 -10.34
C GLY A 436 -2.12 -12.31 -10.76
N ILE A 437 -2.54 -11.11 -11.17
CA ILE A 437 -1.66 -10.10 -11.76
C ILE A 437 -0.98 -9.23 -10.71
N LEU A 438 -1.72 -8.73 -9.72
CA LEU A 438 -1.19 -7.76 -8.75
C LEU A 438 0.07 -8.25 -8.01
N PRO A 439 0.21 -9.53 -7.61
CA PRO A 439 1.43 -10.03 -6.99
C PRO A 439 2.67 -10.06 -7.91
N GLN A 440 2.50 -9.95 -9.23
CA GLN A 440 3.60 -10.00 -10.21
C GLN A 440 4.16 -8.61 -10.55
N LEU A 441 3.49 -7.54 -10.11
CA LEU A 441 3.87 -6.17 -10.40
C LEU A 441 4.97 -5.67 -9.45
N ASP A 442 5.70 -4.64 -9.87
CA ASP A 442 6.66 -3.96 -9.01
C ASP A 442 5.95 -3.11 -7.93
N ALA A 443 6.66 -2.84 -6.84
CA ALA A 443 6.09 -2.17 -5.67
C ALA A 443 5.57 -0.74 -5.97
N ALA A 444 6.23 0.01 -6.86
CA ALA A 444 5.84 1.39 -7.16
C ALA A 444 4.52 1.44 -7.97
N THR A 445 4.36 0.51 -8.90
CA THR A 445 3.10 0.32 -9.64
C THR A 445 1.97 -0.08 -8.69
N VAL A 446 2.20 -1.05 -7.79
CA VAL A 446 1.20 -1.50 -6.81
C VAL A 446 0.78 -0.37 -5.88
N GLU A 447 1.71 0.43 -5.36
CA GLU A 447 1.40 1.56 -4.47
C GLU A 447 0.46 2.57 -5.14
N THR A 448 0.68 2.85 -6.42
CA THR A 448 -0.17 3.75 -7.21
C THR A 448 -1.57 3.16 -7.39
N ILE A 449 -1.68 1.87 -7.75
CA ILE A 449 -2.96 1.18 -7.89
C ILE A 449 -3.70 1.11 -6.56
N VAL A 450 -3.02 0.81 -5.45
CA VAL A 450 -3.61 0.77 -4.11
C VAL A 450 -4.29 2.09 -3.77
N ARG A 451 -3.60 3.22 -3.97
CA ARG A 451 -4.10 4.55 -3.63
C ARG A 451 -5.42 4.86 -4.32
N ASP A 452 -5.53 4.51 -5.60
CA ASP A 452 -6.64 4.94 -6.44
C ASP A 452 -7.74 3.87 -6.57
N MET A 453 -7.39 2.57 -6.47
CA MET A 453 -8.32 1.45 -6.65
C MET A 453 -8.99 1.03 -5.36
N LEU A 454 -8.27 0.97 -4.24
CA LEU A 454 -8.81 0.47 -2.98
C LEU A 454 -10.08 1.21 -2.53
N PRO A 455 -10.21 2.55 -2.69
CA PRO A 455 -11.44 3.26 -2.38
C PRO A 455 -12.66 2.84 -3.23
N LEU A 456 -12.43 2.23 -4.39
CA LEU A 456 -13.50 1.76 -5.28
C LEU A 456 -13.97 0.34 -4.92
N LEU A 457 -13.21 -0.39 -4.08
CA LEU A 457 -13.52 -1.76 -3.68
C LEU A 457 -14.39 -1.77 -2.42
N THR A 458 -15.71 -1.76 -2.61
CA THR A 458 -16.69 -1.72 -1.53
C THR A 458 -17.51 -3.01 -1.42
N GLU A 459 -17.50 -3.89 -2.41
CA GLU A 459 -18.37 -5.07 -2.54
C GLU A 459 -17.65 -6.42 -2.29
N ASP A 460 -18.39 -7.42 -1.79
CA ASP A 460 -17.82 -8.75 -1.46
C ASP A 460 -17.24 -9.50 -2.67
N TRP A 461 -17.74 -9.24 -3.88
CA TRP A 461 -17.23 -9.87 -5.10
C TRP A 461 -15.90 -9.27 -5.58
N GLN A 462 -15.49 -8.11 -5.04
CA GLN A 462 -14.22 -7.45 -5.37
C GLN A 462 -13.02 -7.97 -4.55
N ILE A 463 -13.24 -8.97 -3.69
CA ILE A 463 -12.19 -9.62 -2.88
C ILE A 463 -10.96 -10.10 -3.67
N PRO A 464 -11.09 -10.68 -4.89
CA PRO A 464 -9.94 -11.12 -5.68
C PRO A 464 -8.89 -10.01 -5.91
N ALA A 465 -9.33 -8.79 -6.18
CA ALA A 465 -8.45 -7.62 -6.27
C ALA A 465 -8.10 -7.03 -4.89
N ALA A 466 -9.05 -6.97 -3.95
CA ALA A 466 -8.82 -6.33 -2.65
C ALA A 466 -7.79 -7.08 -1.80
N LYS A 467 -7.79 -8.41 -1.82
CA LYS A 467 -6.91 -9.26 -0.99
C LYS A 467 -5.41 -8.99 -1.22
N PRO A 468 -4.86 -9.02 -2.45
CA PRO A 468 -3.46 -8.69 -2.69
C PRO A 468 -3.14 -7.22 -2.36
N LEU A 469 -4.04 -6.27 -2.65
CA LEU A 469 -3.84 -4.84 -2.31
C LEU A 469 -3.79 -4.60 -0.80
N LEU A 470 -4.65 -5.26 -0.02
CA LEU A 470 -4.65 -5.16 1.44
C LEU A 470 -3.39 -5.75 2.08
N ALA A 471 -2.76 -6.73 1.43
CA ALA A 471 -1.56 -7.38 1.95
C ALA A 471 -0.34 -6.46 1.96
N SER A 472 -0.28 -5.48 1.04
CA SER A 472 0.80 -4.49 0.95
C SER A 472 0.62 -3.28 1.87
N LEU A 473 -0.52 -3.15 2.56
CA LEU A 473 -0.81 -1.98 3.40
C LEU A 473 -0.11 -2.04 4.75
N ASP A 474 0.27 -0.86 5.23
CA ASP A 474 0.69 -0.64 6.61
C ASP A 474 -0.49 -0.42 7.58
N GLY A 475 -0.18 -0.25 8.86
CA GLY A 475 -1.19 -0.05 9.91
C GLY A 475 -2.09 1.18 9.66
N PRO A 476 -1.54 2.38 9.50
CA PRO A 476 -2.32 3.59 9.18
C PRO A 476 -3.21 3.44 7.95
N GLN A 477 -2.70 2.85 6.85
CA GLN A 477 -3.46 2.61 5.63
C GLN A 477 -4.64 1.64 5.86
N LEU A 478 -4.45 0.59 6.65
CA LEU A 478 -5.53 -0.34 7.02
C LEU A 478 -6.62 0.34 7.85
N THR A 479 -6.26 1.25 8.76
CA THR A 479 -7.26 2.04 9.50
C THR A 479 -8.02 3.00 8.59
N ALA A 480 -7.36 3.59 7.60
CA ALA A 480 -8.01 4.43 6.60
C ALA A 480 -8.99 3.63 5.73
N ALA A 481 -8.62 2.41 5.32
CA ALA A 481 -9.49 1.50 4.58
C ALA A 481 -10.76 1.12 5.38
N LEU A 482 -10.62 0.89 6.70
CA LEU A 482 -11.77 0.66 7.59
C LEU A 482 -12.70 1.87 7.66
N ARG A 483 -12.14 3.09 7.80
CA ARG A 483 -12.96 4.33 7.79
C ARG A 483 -13.71 4.48 6.47
N HIS A 484 -13.01 4.24 5.36
CA HIS A 484 -13.57 4.34 4.03
C HIS A 484 -14.75 3.39 3.83
N LEU A 485 -14.60 2.10 4.13
CA LEU A 485 -15.71 1.13 4.05
C LEU A 485 -16.90 1.52 4.92
N GLY A 486 -16.64 2.00 6.14
CA GLY A 486 -17.70 2.49 7.02
C GLY A 486 -18.46 3.67 6.43
N SER A 487 -17.76 4.65 5.84
CA SER A 487 -18.39 5.80 5.19
C SER A 487 -19.06 5.47 3.85
N ALA A 488 -18.50 4.53 3.08
CA ALA A 488 -18.93 4.26 1.72
C ALA A 488 -20.17 3.37 1.66
N ASN A 489 -20.24 2.34 2.51
CA ASN A 489 -21.36 1.39 2.47
C ASN A 489 -21.79 0.86 3.84
N ASP A 490 -21.39 1.49 4.95
CA ASP A 490 -21.71 1.05 6.30
C ASP A 490 -21.38 -0.44 6.54
N PHE A 491 -20.23 -0.89 5.99
CA PHE A 491 -19.79 -2.28 6.09
C PHE A 491 -20.83 -3.30 5.57
N ALA A 492 -21.63 -2.94 4.56
CA ALA A 492 -22.65 -3.83 3.95
C ALA A 492 -22.05 -5.15 3.46
N SER A 493 -20.82 -5.08 2.95
CA SER A 493 -20.06 -6.20 2.41
C SER A 493 -19.33 -6.95 3.53
N ALA A 494 -20.00 -7.96 4.07
CA ALA A 494 -19.55 -8.64 5.27
C ALA A 494 -18.21 -9.36 5.09
N LYS A 495 -17.98 -10.04 3.95
CA LYS A 495 -16.73 -10.78 3.72
C LYS A 495 -15.57 -9.82 3.54
N LEU A 496 -15.74 -8.76 2.75
CA LEU A 496 -14.71 -7.74 2.53
C LEU A 496 -14.40 -6.99 3.82
N SER A 497 -15.41 -6.53 4.56
CA SER A 497 -15.22 -5.84 5.85
C SER A 497 -14.47 -6.71 6.85
N ASN A 498 -14.77 -8.01 6.89
CA ASN A 498 -14.07 -8.98 7.73
C ASN A 498 -12.63 -9.22 7.27
N LEU A 499 -12.34 -9.15 5.96
CA LEU A 499 -11.00 -9.25 5.41
C LEU A 499 -10.14 -8.03 5.78
N VAL A 500 -10.69 -6.82 5.64
CA VAL A 500 -9.99 -5.59 6.06
C VAL A 500 -9.76 -5.59 7.57
N LEU A 501 -10.79 -5.93 8.36
CA LEU A 501 -10.66 -6.04 9.82
C LEU A 501 -9.59 -7.08 10.22
N GLY A 502 -9.57 -8.25 9.58
CA GLY A 502 -8.58 -9.29 9.85
C GLY A 502 -7.15 -8.81 9.57
N ASN A 503 -6.94 -8.11 8.44
CA ASN A 503 -5.63 -7.53 8.14
C ASN A 503 -5.25 -6.43 9.13
N ALA A 504 -6.18 -5.54 9.51
CA ALA A 504 -5.94 -4.51 10.52
C ALA A 504 -5.53 -5.14 11.86
N LEU A 505 -6.27 -6.14 12.35
CA LEU A 505 -5.98 -6.81 13.62
C LEU A 505 -4.65 -7.58 13.64
N SER A 506 -4.07 -7.90 12.47
CA SER A 506 -2.76 -8.56 12.36
C SER A 506 -1.57 -7.60 12.47
N ARG A 507 -1.78 -6.30 12.23
CA ARG A 507 -0.72 -5.28 12.12
C ARG A 507 -0.90 -4.07 13.05
N VAL A 508 -2.12 -3.85 13.54
CA VAL A 508 -2.50 -2.71 14.37
C VAL A 508 -3.02 -3.20 15.73
N PRO A 509 -2.65 -2.55 16.85
CA PRO A 509 -3.22 -2.83 18.16
C PRO A 509 -4.75 -2.80 18.17
N ARG A 510 -5.38 -3.78 18.84
CA ARG A 510 -6.85 -3.94 18.86
C ARG A 510 -7.60 -2.70 19.35
N ASN A 511 -7.05 -2.01 20.34
CA ASN A 511 -7.61 -0.78 20.90
C ASN A 511 -7.64 0.38 19.88
N GLU A 512 -6.63 0.49 19.02
CA GLU A 512 -6.55 1.49 17.95
C GLU A 512 -7.52 1.17 16.81
N VAL A 513 -7.61 -0.12 16.41
CA VAL A 513 -8.65 -0.58 15.46
C VAL A 513 -10.04 -0.29 16.00
N ARG A 514 -10.27 -0.57 17.29
CA ARG A 514 -11.55 -0.27 17.97
C ARG A 514 -11.85 1.22 18.01
N SER A 515 -10.86 2.05 18.34
CA SER A 515 -11.02 3.51 18.33
C SER A 515 -11.36 4.05 16.94
N THR A 516 -10.76 3.47 15.90
CA THR A 516 -11.09 3.80 14.50
C THR A 516 -12.55 3.48 14.20
N LEU A 517 -13.01 2.26 14.52
CA LEU A 517 -14.42 1.90 14.33
C LEU A 517 -15.37 2.78 15.15
N ALA A 518 -15.02 3.09 16.40
CA ALA A 518 -15.82 3.90 17.31
C ALA A 518 -15.96 5.36 16.84
N SER A 519 -15.03 5.87 16.04
CA SER A 519 -15.09 7.22 15.45
C SER A 519 -16.13 7.37 14.33
N LEU A 520 -16.66 6.27 13.80
CA LEU A 520 -17.62 6.24 12.70
C LEU A 520 -19.07 6.33 13.19
N SER A 521 -19.97 6.75 12.31
CA SER A 521 -21.42 6.80 12.57
C SER A 521 -21.97 5.47 13.09
N SER A 522 -22.91 5.53 14.03
CA SER A 522 -23.44 4.33 14.67
C SER A 522 -24.28 3.48 13.72
N SER A 523 -23.98 2.18 13.69
CA SER A 523 -24.74 1.19 12.95
C SER A 523 -24.56 -0.21 13.56
N THR A 524 -25.54 -1.08 13.32
CA THR A 524 -25.48 -2.48 13.79
C THR A 524 -24.30 -3.24 13.18
N ARG A 525 -23.89 -2.91 11.95
CA ARG A 525 -22.79 -3.58 11.25
C ARG A 525 -21.43 -3.14 11.79
N ARG A 526 -21.25 -1.83 12.01
CA ARG A 526 -20.08 -1.29 12.73
C ARG A 526 -19.93 -1.95 14.10
N ASP A 527 -21.03 -2.04 14.84
CA ASP A 527 -21.06 -2.61 16.18
C ASP A 527 -20.69 -4.10 16.18
N ALA A 528 -21.13 -4.86 15.17
CA ALA A 528 -20.69 -6.23 14.98
C ALA A 528 -19.16 -6.34 14.75
N LEU A 529 -18.54 -5.39 14.03
CA LEU A 529 -17.09 -5.36 13.88
C LEU A 529 -16.38 -4.94 15.18
N ILE A 530 -16.90 -3.96 15.92
CA ILE A 530 -16.39 -3.59 17.25
C ILE A 530 -16.39 -4.80 18.17
N ALA A 531 -17.48 -5.59 18.19
CA ALA A 531 -17.58 -6.78 19.01
C ALA A 531 -16.48 -7.82 18.72
N ARG A 532 -15.97 -7.88 17.48
CA ARG A 532 -14.85 -8.78 17.10
C ARG A 532 -13.48 -8.27 17.54
N THR A 533 -13.36 -6.99 17.89
CA THR A 533 -12.14 -6.43 18.46
C THR A 533 -11.96 -6.75 19.94
N LEU A 534 -13.08 -7.00 20.65
CA LEU A 534 -13.12 -7.20 22.10
C LEU A 534 -12.52 -8.55 22.52
N LEU A 535 -11.80 -8.53 23.63
CA LEU A 535 -11.26 -9.70 24.31
C LEU A 535 -11.81 -9.77 25.74
N PRO A 536 -12.14 -10.96 26.26
CA PRO A 536 -12.51 -11.14 27.66
C PRO A 536 -11.47 -10.60 28.64
N GLY A 537 -11.82 -9.54 29.37
CA GLY A 537 -10.94 -8.93 30.37
C GLY A 537 -11.42 -7.57 30.88
N ALA A 538 -10.79 -7.10 31.97
CA ALA A 538 -11.19 -5.89 32.67
C ALA A 538 -11.04 -4.61 31.83
N GLU A 539 -10.04 -4.54 30.95
CA GLU A 539 -9.81 -3.37 30.08
C GLU A 539 -10.97 -3.15 29.10
N ASP A 540 -11.38 -4.20 28.39
CA ASP A 540 -12.45 -4.11 27.39
C ASP A 540 -13.83 -4.00 28.04
N ALA A 541 -14.02 -4.62 29.22
CA ALA A 541 -15.20 -4.39 30.05
C ALA A 541 -15.34 -2.91 30.43
N ARG A 542 -14.23 -2.27 30.83
CA ARG A 542 -14.20 -0.85 31.17
C ARG A 542 -14.52 0.02 29.96
N TRP A 543 -13.90 -0.27 28.82
CA TRP A 543 -14.19 0.45 27.58
C TRP A 543 -15.67 0.39 27.21
N LEU A 544 -16.31 -0.80 27.28
CA LEU A 544 -17.74 -0.94 27.01
C LEU A 544 -18.62 -0.11 27.96
N MET A 545 -18.18 0.08 29.21
CA MET A 545 -18.93 0.80 30.24
C MET A 545 -18.78 2.32 30.20
N THR A 546 -17.72 2.82 29.56
CA THR A 546 -17.40 4.25 29.49
C THR A 546 -17.44 4.81 28.07
N SER A 547 -17.66 3.97 27.06
CA SER A 547 -17.68 4.40 25.66
C SER A 547 -19.00 5.08 25.32
N ASP A 548 -18.91 6.34 24.88
CA ASP A 548 -20.03 7.09 24.33
C ASP A 548 -20.32 6.72 22.85
N ALA A 549 -19.50 5.85 22.26
CA ALA A 549 -19.62 5.46 20.85
C ALA A 549 -20.69 4.38 20.60
N LEU A 550 -21.11 3.67 21.65
CA LEU A 550 -22.13 2.62 21.61
C LEU A 550 -23.38 3.08 22.33
N ASP A 551 -24.56 2.69 21.84
CA ASP A 551 -25.76 2.85 22.64
C ASP A 551 -25.71 1.93 23.87
N PRO A 552 -26.37 2.30 24.99
CA PRO A 552 -26.32 1.50 26.22
C PRO A 552 -26.80 0.05 26.07
N GLY A 553 -27.72 -0.22 25.12
CA GLY A 553 -28.26 -1.55 24.85
C GLY A 553 -27.24 -2.45 24.14
N SER A 554 -26.58 -1.92 23.12
CA SER A 554 -25.51 -2.61 22.39
C SER A 554 -24.30 -2.86 23.28
N ALA A 555 -23.87 -1.87 24.07
CA ALA A 555 -22.79 -2.02 25.04
C ALA A 555 -23.09 -3.13 26.07
N SER A 556 -24.33 -3.17 26.59
CA SER A 556 -24.77 -4.21 27.53
C SER A 556 -24.80 -5.60 26.87
N THR A 557 -25.25 -5.69 25.62
CA THR A 557 -25.29 -6.94 24.85
C THR A 557 -23.88 -7.48 24.59
N MET A 558 -22.95 -6.62 24.18
CA MET A 558 -21.55 -6.99 23.97
C MET A 558 -20.86 -7.41 25.27
N LEU A 559 -21.15 -6.72 26.39
CA LEU A 559 -20.64 -7.09 27.70
C LEU A 559 -21.11 -8.49 28.10
N LEU A 560 -22.40 -8.79 27.97
CA LEU A 560 -22.94 -10.12 28.28
C LEU A 560 -22.32 -11.22 27.40
N GLU A 561 -22.16 -10.96 26.09
CA GLU A 561 -21.54 -11.91 25.18
C GLU A 561 -20.05 -12.14 25.52
N MET A 562 -19.34 -11.08 25.90
CA MET A 562 -17.96 -11.19 26.39
C MET A 562 -17.88 -12.02 27.68
N LEU A 563 -18.79 -11.78 28.64
CA LEU A 563 -18.88 -12.54 29.90
C LEU A 563 -19.16 -14.03 29.65
N ARG A 564 -20.04 -14.36 28.69
CA ARG A 564 -20.34 -15.76 28.31
C ARG A 564 -19.14 -16.50 27.71
N ARG A 565 -18.26 -15.78 26.99
CA ARG A 565 -17.05 -16.34 26.37
C ARG A 565 -15.85 -16.38 27.32
N SER A 566 -15.96 -15.75 28.48
CA SER A 566 -14.86 -15.63 29.43
C SER A 566 -14.60 -16.95 30.16
N ASP A 567 -13.32 -17.27 30.38
CA ASP A 567 -12.95 -18.32 31.30
C ASP A 567 -13.03 -17.86 32.78
N ASP A 568 -12.87 -18.80 33.71
CA ASP A 568 -13.00 -18.51 35.14
C ASP A 568 -11.97 -17.48 35.63
N ARG A 569 -10.75 -17.42 35.05
CA ARG A 569 -9.73 -16.44 35.44
C ARG A 569 -10.07 -15.05 34.92
N GLN A 570 -10.53 -14.95 33.68
CA GLN A 570 -10.95 -13.70 33.06
C GLN A 570 -12.17 -13.11 33.77
N LEU A 571 -13.17 -13.94 34.11
CA LEU A 571 -14.31 -13.53 34.93
C LEU A 571 -13.87 -12.97 36.28
N VAL A 572 -12.98 -13.67 37.00
CA VAL A 572 -12.44 -13.18 38.28
C VAL A 572 -11.72 -11.85 38.09
N SER A 573 -10.90 -11.69 37.04
CA SER A 573 -10.19 -10.43 36.79
C SER A 573 -11.13 -9.25 36.59
N MET A 574 -12.28 -9.46 35.94
CA MET A 574 -13.30 -8.42 35.74
C MET A 574 -14.11 -8.13 37.01
N ILE A 575 -14.44 -9.16 37.79
CA ILE A 575 -15.19 -9.04 39.05
C ILE A 575 -14.38 -8.31 40.13
N VAL A 576 -13.06 -8.55 40.17
CA VAL A 576 -12.16 -7.95 41.17
C VAL A 576 -11.77 -6.52 40.80
N ASP A 577 -11.99 -6.08 39.56
CA ASP A 577 -11.63 -4.73 39.12
C ASP A 577 -12.46 -3.65 39.82
N ASP A 578 -11.79 -2.66 40.42
CA ASP A 578 -12.43 -1.63 41.24
C ASP A 578 -13.39 -0.72 40.45
N GLN A 579 -13.24 -0.61 39.12
CA GLN A 579 -14.06 0.29 38.31
C GLN A 579 -15.27 -0.39 37.68
N VAL A 580 -15.13 -1.67 37.32
CA VAL A 580 -16.19 -2.40 36.58
C VAL A 580 -16.81 -3.54 37.37
N GLY A 581 -16.16 -4.00 38.44
CA GLY A 581 -16.53 -5.21 39.17
C GLY A 581 -17.98 -5.22 39.63
N ASP A 582 -18.45 -4.14 40.26
CA ASP A 582 -19.83 -4.05 40.77
C ASP A 582 -20.87 -4.16 39.66
N ARG A 583 -20.66 -3.48 38.53
CA ARG A 583 -21.58 -3.57 37.39
C ARG A 583 -21.51 -4.94 36.70
N VAL A 584 -20.34 -5.58 36.65
CA VAL A 584 -20.20 -6.96 36.13
C VAL A 584 -20.96 -7.94 37.02
N ILE A 585 -20.84 -7.78 38.35
CA ILE A 585 -21.60 -8.56 39.33
C ILE A 585 -23.11 -8.38 39.09
N ASP A 586 -23.60 -7.13 38.99
CA ASP A 586 -25.01 -6.84 38.75
C ASP A 586 -25.51 -7.46 37.43
N ALA A 587 -24.74 -7.30 36.36
CA ALA A 587 -25.07 -7.85 35.04
C ALA A 587 -25.18 -9.38 35.08
N LEU A 588 -24.24 -10.06 35.77
CA LEU A 588 -24.27 -11.51 35.95
C LEU A 588 -25.42 -11.95 36.85
N LEU A 589 -25.69 -11.25 37.96
CA LEU A 589 -26.79 -11.59 38.86
C LEU A 589 -28.15 -11.52 38.17
N VAL A 590 -28.35 -10.53 37.29
CA VAL A 590 -29.60 -10.33 36.56
C VAL A 590 -29.75 -11.32 35.40
N ASN A 591 -28.71 -11.48 34.57
CA ASN A 591 -28.84 -12.16 33.28
C ASN A 591 -28.25 -13.58 33.26
N GLU A 592 -27.19 -13.85 34.02
CA GLU A 592 -26.38 -15.08 33.90
C GLU A 592 -25.86 -15.56 35.26
N ALA A 593 -26.76 -15.70 36.25
CA ALA A 593 -26.36 -16.00 37.64
C ALA A 593 -25.60 -17.33 37.77
N GLY A 594 -25.77 -18.25 36.81
CA GLY A 594 -25.03 -19.51 36.73
C GLY A 594 -23.52 -19.33 36.53
N LEU A 595 -23.09 -18.35 35.74
CA LEU A 595 -21.65 -18.05 35.54
C LEU A 595 -21.04 -17.51 36.83
N LEU A 596 -21.72 -16.59 37.51
CA LEU A 596 -21.28 -16.05 38.79
C LEU A 596 -21.25 -17.13 39.87
N LEU A 597 -22.25 -18.03 39.89
CA LEU A 597 -22.29 -19.18 40.79
C LEU A 597 -21.09 -20.11 40.57
N LYS A 598 -20.75 -20.42 39.31
CA LYS A 598 -19.59 -21.27 38.99
C LYS A 598 -18.30 -20.67 39.53
N THR A 599 -18.10 -19.37 39.33
CA THR A 599 -16.93 -18.64 39.84
C THR A 599 -16.91 -18.57 41.36
N ALA A 600 -18.08 -18.38 42.00
CA ALA A 600 -18.20 -18.33 43.46
C ALA A 600 -18.11 -19.70 44.15
N ALA A 601 -18.46 -20.78 43.45
CA ALA A 601 -18.28 -22.15 43.93
C ALA A 601 -16.80 -22.56 43.96
N GLY A 602 -15.93 -21.87 43.23
CA GLY A 602 -14.47 -21.99 43.37
C GLY A 602 -13.91 -21.16 44.52
N ASP A 603 -12.58 -21.21 44.66
CA ASP A 603 -11.84 -20.44 45.68
C ASP A 603 -11.13 -19.20 45.13
N ALA A 604 -11.29 -18.92 43.83
CA ALA A 604 -10.56 -17.85 43.14
C ALA A 604 -11.01 -16.43 43.55
N LEU A 605 -12.26 -16.26 43.99
CA LEU A 605 -12.75 -14.96 44.44
C LEU A 605 -12.17 -14.59 45.83
N PRO A 606 -11.67 -13.36 46.01
CA PRO A 606 -11.30 -12.84 47.33
C PRO A 606 -12.46 -12.95 48.32
N LEU A 607 -12.15 -13.34 49.57
CA LEU A 607 -13.16 -13.65 50.58
C LEU A 607 -14.15 -12.50 50.83
N ARG A 608 -13.69 -11.24 50.80
CA ARG A 608 -14.55 -10.06 50.95
C ARG A 608 -15.62 -9.95 49.86
N LEU A 609 -15.23 -10.16 48.60
CA LEU A 609 -16.16 -10.12 47.47
C LEU A 609 -17.11 -11.33 47.49
N PHE A 610 -16.58 -12.52 47.81
CA PHE A 610 -17.39 -13.73 47.97
C PHE A 610 -18.52 -13.51 49.00
N VAL A 611 -18.21 -12.94 50.17
CA VAL A 611 -19.20 -12.66 51.20
C VAL A 611 -20.22 -11.60 50.78
N LYS A 612 -19.82 -10.61 49.96
CA LYS A 612 -20.74 -9.61 49.39
C LYS A 612 -21.81 -10.26 48.50
N ILE A 613 -21.41 -11.19 47.63
CA ILE A 613 -22.32 -11.79 46.62
C ILE A 613 -23.04 -13.06 47.08
N ALA A 614 -22.47 -13.79 48.05
CA ALA A 614 -22.98 -15.09 48.47
C ALA A 614 -24.46 -15.08 48.95
N PRO A 615 -24.96 -14.06 49.69
CA PRO A 615 -26.35 -14.01 50.13
C PRO A 615 -27.35 -14.00 48.96
N GLU A 616 -27.07 -13.21 47.92
CA GLU A 616 -27.95 -13.10 46.76
C GLU A 616 -27.96 -14.37 45.92
N LEU A 617 -26.78 -14.97 45.71
CA LEU A 617 -26.67 -16.29 45.06
C LEU A 617 -27.42 -17.35 45.86
N LEU A 618 -27.25 -17.38 47.19
CA LEU A 618 -27.93 -18.33 48.05
C LEU A 618 -29.46 -18.20 48.01
N ASN A 619 -29.99 -16.99 47.82
CA ASN A 619 -31.43 -16.74 47.66
C ASN A 619 -31.98 -17.24 46.31
N LYS A 620 -31.15 -17.25 45.25
CA LYS A 620 -31.53 -17.77 43.93
C LYS A 620 -31.47 -19.30 43.83
N LEU A 621 -30.72 -19.96 44.72
CA LEU A 621 -30.60 -21.41 44.75
C LEU A 621 -31.77 -22.08 45.51
N THR A 622 -32.12 -23.29 45.08
CA THR A 622 -33.11 -24.15 45.73
C THR A 622 -32.56 -25.57 45.90
N GLY A 623 -33.19 -26.36 46.78
CA GLY A 623 -32.86 -27.78 46.97
C GLY A 623 -31.40 -28.04 47.38
N GLU A 624 -30.82 -29.11 46.85
CA GLU A 624 -29.48 -29.61 47.19
C GLU A 624 -28.36 -28.61 46.81
N ALA A 625 -28.50 -27.91 45.68
CA ALA A 625 -27.52 -26.91 45.25
C ALA A 625 -27.40 -25.76 46.28
N LYS A 626 -28.53 -25.35 46.88
CA LYS A 626 -28.54 -24.34 47.94
C LYS A 626 -27.77 -24.81 49.19
N VAL A 627 -27.97 -26.07 49.57
CA VAL A 627 -27.30 -26.67 50.73
C VAL A 627 -25.79 -26.83 50.48
N ASN A 628 -25.39 -27.30 49.30
CA ASN A 628 -23.98 -27.45 48.94
C ASN A 628 -23.25 -26.11 48.88
N PHE A 629 -23.89 -25.07 48.32
CA PHE A 629 -23.32 -23.72 48.35
C PHE A 629 -23.23 -23.16 49.77
N ALA A 630 -24.22 -23.40 50.63
CA ALA A 630 -24.14 -23.03 52.05
C ALA A 630 -23.00 -23.75 52.80
N LYS A 631 -22.75 -25.04 52.50
CA LYS A 631 -21.58 -25.78 53.02
C LYS A 631 -20.27 -25.15 52.53
N HIS A 632 -20.19 -24.75 51.26
CA HIS A 632 -19.02 -24.03 50.71
C HIS A 632 -18.80 -22.70 51.41
N ILE A 633 -19.87 -21.92 51.64
CA ILE A 633 -19.81 -20.67 52.43
C ILE A 633 -19.19 -20.93 53.81
N LEU A 634 -19.67 -21.95 54.53
CA LEU A 634 -19.10 -22.31 55.84
C LEU A 634 -17.63 -22.72 55.71
N GLY A 635 -17.27 -23.52 54.71
CA GLY A 635 -15.89 -23.95 54.47
C GLY A 635 -14.92 -22.77 54.28
N ARG A 636 -15.31 -21.76 53.49
CA ARG A 636 -14.47 -20.57 53.23
C ARG A 636 -14.45 -19.58 54.40
N CYS A 637 -15.50 -19.52 55.21
CA CYS A 637 -15.68 -18.47 56.22
C CYS A 637 -15.30 -18.91 57.65
N LEU A 638 -15.38 -20.20 57.99
CA LEU A 638 -15.15 -20.67 59.35
C LEU A 638 -13.70 -20.46 59.82
N ALA A 639 -12.71 -20.51 58.93
CA ALA A 639 -11.30 -20.33 59.30
C ALA A 639 -10.79 -18.87 59.21
N HIS A 640 -11.59 -17.95 58.66
CA HIS A 640 -11.12 -16.62 58.27
C HIS A 640 -12.01 -15.48 58.79
N ARG A 641 -11.43 -14.28 58.86
CA ARG A 641 -12.13 -13.01 59.06
C ARG A 641 -12.59 -12.44 57.73
N PHE A 642 -13.81 -11.92 57.67
CA PHE A 642 -14.41 -11.41 56.43
C PHE A 642 -15.23 -10.12 56.58
N GLY A 643 -15.23 -9.50 57.76
CA GLY A 643 -15.73 -8.13 57.94
C GLY A 643 -16.76 -8.02 59.06
N ASP A 644 -17.74 -7.14 58.87
CA ASP A 644 -18.80 -6.90 59.84
C ASP A 644 -19.91 -7.96 59.74
N ALA A 645 -20.66 -8.15 60.82
CA ALA A 645 -21.80 -9.09 60.90
C ALA A 645 -21.46 -10.58 60.60
N GLU A 646 -20.26 -11.05 60.94
CA GLU A 646 -19.83 -12.44 60.69
C GLU A 646 -20.74 -13.49 61.36
N ILE A 647 -21.19 -13.22 62.59
CA ILE A 647 -22.06 -14.16 63.33
C ILE A 647 -23.41 -14.32 62.62
N PRO A 648 -24.18 -13.25 62.32
CA PRO A 648 -25.40 -13.37 61.52
C PRO A 648 -25.20 -14.11 60.19
N PHE A 649 -24.09 -13.85 59.48
CA PHE A 649 -23.79 -14.49 58.20
C PHE A 649 -23.57 -16.01 58.33
N LEU A 650 -22.74 -16.44 59.29
CA LEU A 650 -22.50 -17.86 59.56
C LEU A 650 -23.76 -18.57 60.07
N VAL A 651 -24.59 -17.89 60.87
CA VAL A 651 -25.88 -18.40 61.34
C VAL A 651 -26.81 -18.64 60.15
N ALA A 652 -26.90 -17.69 59.21
CA ALA A 652 -27.74 -17.85 58.02
C ALA A 652 -27.29 -19.05 57.16
N ALA A 653 -26.00 -19.18 56.89
CA ALA A 653 -25.47 -20.34 56.16
C ALA A 653 -25.71 -21.66 56.91
N SER A 654 -25.45 -21.69 58.23
CA SER A 654 -25.71 -22.87 59.06
C SER A 654 -27.18 -23.28 59.05
N ASN A 655 -28.10 -22.32 59.10
CA ASN A 655 -29.53 -22.56 59.06
C ASN A 655 -30.00 -23.14 57.72
N VAL A 656 -29.38 -22.73 56.62
CA VAL A 656 -29.66 -23.28 55.29
C VAL A 656 -29.16 -24.72 55.17
N VAL A 657 -28.00 -25.03 55.74
CA VAL A 657 -27.50 -26.41 55.79
C VAL A 657 -28.37 -27.28 56.70
N GLY A 658 -28.86 -26.73 57.81
CA GLY A 658 -29.85 -27.37 58.67
C GLY A 658 -29.37 -28.69 59.26
N ASP A 659 -30.20 -29.72 59.16
CA ASP A 659 -29.93 -31.08 59.65
C ASP A 659 -28.82 -31.81 58.87
N GLN A 660 -28.45 -31.32 57.68
CA GLN A 660 -27.33 -31.86 56.89
C GLN A 660 -25.97 -31.33 57.34
N LEU A 661 -25.91 -30.53 58.41
CA LEU A 661 -24.65 -30.02 58.94
C LEU A 661 -23.86 -31.19 59.53
N ASP A 662 -22.61 -31.31 59.11
CA ASP A 662 -21.63 -32.16 59.79
C ASP A 662 -21.00 -31.35 60.93
N GLY A 663 -21.44 -31.65 62.15
CA GLY A 663 -20.98 -30.96 63.35
C GLY A 663 -19.49 -31.20 63.65
N ALA A 664 -18.97 -32.38 63.31
CA ALA A 664 -17.56 -32.73 63.51
C ALA A 664 -16.67 -31.95 62.52
N TRP A 665 -17.07 -31.92 61.24
CA TRP A 665 -16.39 -31.11 60.23
C TRP A 665 -16.40 -29.61 60.56
N ALA A 666 -17.56 -29.08 60.97
CA ALA A 666 -17.68 -27.67 61.33
C ALA A 666 -16.80 -27.31 62.54
N ALA A 667 -16.70 -28.21 63.52
CA ALA A 667 -15.80 -28.07 64.65
C ALA A 667 -14.33 -28.11 64.20
N TRP A 668 -13.95 -29.05 63.34
CA TRP A 668 -12.58 -29.19 62.87
C TRP A 668 -12.11 -27.97 62.06
N ILE A 669 -12.91 -27.47 61.12
CA ILE A 669 -12.56 -26.27 60.35
C ILE A 669 -12.61 -25.01 61.20
N GLY A 670 -13.60 -24.87 62.09
CA GLY A 670 -13.87 -23.62 62.78
C GLY A 670 -13.22 -23.46 64.15
N LEU A 671 -12.81 -24.54 64.82
CA LEU A 671 -12.36 -24.52 66.22
C LEU A 671 -10.97 -25.14 66.42
N SER A 672 -10.36 -25.71 65.38
CA SER A 672 -9.04 -26.36 65.50
C SER A 672 -7.94 -25.38 65.89
N LYS A 673 -6.85 -25.92 66.43
CA LYS A 673 -5.67 -25.16 66.90
C LYS A 673 -5.05 -24.19 65.88
N ASN A 674 -5.32 -24.37 64.58
CA ASN A 674 -4.82 -23.49 63.52
C ASN A 674 -5.72 -22.27 63.28
N VAL A 675 -6.92 -22.25 63.87
CA VAL A 675 -7.85 -21.13 63.83
C VAL A 675 -7.58 -20.21 65.02
N ASP A 676 -7.42 -18.93 64.72
CA ASP A 676 -7.24 -17.86 65.71
C ASP A 676 -8.35 -17.90 66.79
N ALA A 677 -7.97 -17.61 68.04
CA ALA A 677 -8.86 -17.72 69.19
C ALA A 677 -10.12 -16.85 69.07
N ALA A 678 -10.03 -15.66 68.47
CA ALA A 678 -11.18 -14.78 68.28
C ALA A 678 -12.14 -15.33 67.20
N ILE A 679 -11.59 -15.94 66.14
CA ILE A 679 -12.36 -16.60 65.07
C ILE A 679 -13.05 -17.85 65.63
N ALA A 680 -12.34 -18.66 66.40
CA ALA A 680 -12.89 -19.84 67.06
C ALA A 680 -13.99 -19.47 68.07
N SER A 681 -13.80 -18.39 68.84
CA SER A 681 -14.80 -17.87 69.78
C SER A 681 -16.07 -17.41 69.05
N ARG A 682 -15.91 -16.64 67.97
CA ARG A 682 -17.01 -16.26 67.07
C ARG A 682 -17.77 -17.48 66.54
N ASN A 683 -17.05 -18.51 66.07
CA ASN A 683 -17.67 -19.73 65.54
C ASN A 683 -18.51 -20.44 66.58
N MET A 684 -17.99 -20.61 67.79
CA MET A 684 -18.72 -21.25 68.87
C MET A 684 -20.03 -20.51 69.18
N VAL A 685 -19.99 -19.17 69.20
CA VAL A 685 -21.18 -18.34 69.39
C VAL A 685 -22.14 -18.44 68.20
N ALA A 686 -21.63 -18.47 66.96
CA ALA A 686 -22.45 -18.62 65.76
C ALA A 686 -23.17 -19.98 65.73
N PHE A 687 -22.47 -21.08 66.04
CA PHE A 687 -23.07 -22.40 66.17
C PHE A 687 -24.19 -22.40 67.22
N ARG A 688 -23.99 -21.71 68.35
CA ARG A 688 -25.01 -21.62 69.40
C ARG A 688 -26.25 -20.84 68.97
N LYS A 689 -26.06 -19.77 68.19
CA LYS A 689 -27.15 -18.93 67.67
C LYS A 689 -27.87 -19.54 66.46
N ALA A 690 -27.33 -20.62 65.87
CA ALA A 690 -28.01 -21.35 64.81
C ALA A 690 -29.36 -21.92 65.27
N ALA A 691 -30.27 -22.09 64.30
CA ALA A 691 -31.56 -22.72 64.49
C ALA A 691 -31.41 -24.18 64.91
N GLN A 692 -32.45 -24.72 65.55
CA GLN A 692 -32.39 -26.03 66.20
C GLN A 692 -31.86 -27.18 65.29
N PRO A 693 -32.25 -27.32 64.01
CA PRO A 693 -31.75 -28.40 63.16
C PRO A 693 -30.22 -28.45 63.05
N ALA A 694 -29.60 -27.32 62.70
CA ALA A 694 -28.15 -27.20 62.59
C ALA A 694 -27.46 -27.27 63.97
N ARG A 695 -28.05 -26.61 64.97
CA ARG A 695 -27.51 -26.60 66.34
C ARG A 695 -27.44 -28.00 66.94
N LEU A 696 -28.45 -28.85 66.69
CA LEU A 696 -28.47 -30.23 67.17
C LEU A 696 -27.36 -31.08 66.54
N ARG A 697 -26.95 -30.81 65.30
CA ARG A 697 -25.82 -31.51 64.67
C ARG A 697 -24.50 -31.25 65.39
N VAL A 698 -24.29 -30.02 65.87
CA VAL A 698 -23.13 -29.68 66.72
C VAL A 698 -23.25 -30.34 68.09
N VAL A 699 -24.44 -30.37 68.70
CA VAL A 699 -24.71 -31.06 69.98
C VAL A 699 -24.42 -32.56 69.89
N TRP A 700 -24.87 -33.24 68.82
CA TRP A 700 -24.59 -34.66 68.61
C TRP A 700 -23.09 -34.94 68.40
N SER A 701 -22.34 -33.96 67.92
CA SER A 701 -20.89 -34.04 67.69
C SER A 701 -20.07 -33.41 68.83
N ILE A 702 -20.64 -33.32 70.04
CA ILE A 702 -19.99 -32.64 71.17
C ILE A 702 -18.68 -33.33 71.60
N ALA A 703 -18.55 -34.64 71.34
CA ALA A 703 -17.31 -35.39 71.59
C ALA A 703 -16.18 -34.92 70.68
N GLU A 704 -16.47 -34.71 69.40
CA GLU A 704 -15.53 -34.21 68.39
C GLU A 704 -15.20 -32.73 68.65
N VAL A 705 -16.19 -31.91 69.00
CA VAL A 705 -15.96 -30.52 69.46
C VAL A 705 -14.99 -30.51 70.63
N ALA A 706 -15.23 -31.34 71.64
CA ALA A 706 -14.38 -31.47 72.82
C ALA A 706 -12.96 -31.94 72.48
N GLN A 707 -12.82 -32.89 71.55
CA GLN A 707 -11.52 -33.36 71.07
C GLN A 707 -10.75 -32.23 70.38
N VAL A 708 -11.40 -31.50 69.47
CA VAL A 708 -10.79 -30.38 68.75
C VAL A 708 -10.34 -29.28 69.72
N LEU A 709 -11.15 -28.96 70.74
CA LEU A 709 -10.80 -27.99 71.77
C LEU A 709 -9.65 -28.49 72.67
N ARG A 710 -9.63 -29.76 73.04
CA ARG A 710 -8.52 -30.37 73.80
C ARG A 710 -7.20 -30.27 73.01
N ASP A 711 -7.25 -30.49 71.70
CA ASP A 711 -6.06 -30.47 70.84
C ASP A 711 -5.46 -29.06 70.67
N ARG A 712 -6.18 -28.00 71.07
CA ARG A 712 -5.63 -26.63 71.20
C ARG A 712 -4.58 -26.50 72.31
N ARG A 713 -4.48 -27.47 73.22
CA ARG A 713 -3.56 -27.55 74.39
C ARG A 713 -3.76 -26.48 75.47
N SER A 714 -4.19 -25.28 75.12
CA SER A 714 -4.66 -24.24 76.04
C SER A 714 -6.09 -23.85 75.70
N PHE A 715 -6.92 -23.63 76.73
CA PHE A 715 -8.27 -23.09 76.52
C PHE A 715 -8.16 -21.56 76.36
N ASP A 716 -8.33 -21.10 75.13
CA ASP A 716 -8.13 -19.71 74.68
C ASP A 716 -9.40 -19.02 74.18
N LEU A 717 -10.55 -19.70 74.26
CA LEU A 717 -11.86 -19.13 73.93
C LEU A 717 -12.30 -18.08 74.96
N ASP A 718 -13.05 -17.09 74.48
CA ASP A 718 -13.66 -16.04 75.32
C ASP A 718 -14.86 -16.55 76.15
N ALA A 719 -15.38 -15.69 77.04
CA ALA A 719 -16.48 -16.07 77.93
C ALA A 719 -17.78 -16.44 77.18
N PRO A 720 -18.27 -15.65 76.20
CA PRO A 720 -19.43 -16.05 75.40
C PRO A 720 -19.28 -17.40 74.68
N ALA A 721 -18.07 -17.70 74.16
CA ALA A 721 -17.80 -18.99 73.54
C ALA A 721 -17.76 -20.14 74.55
N ALA A 722 -17.18 -19.93 75.73
CA ALA A 722 -17.19 -20.94 76.79
C ALA A 722 -18.61 -21.23 77.31
N GLU A 723 -19.43 -20.19 77.47
CA GLU A 723 -20.87 -20.31 77.80
C GLU A 723 -21.64 -21.07 76.72
N ALA A 724 -21.40 -20.75 75.44
CA ALA A 724 -21.98 -21.47 74.32
C ALA A 724 -21.59 -22.96 74.32
N CYS A 725 -20.33 -23.28 74.62
CA CYS A 725 -19.86 -24.66 74.74
C CYS A 725 -20.50 -25.38 75.93
N ALA A 726 -20.61 -24.73 77.09
CA ALA A 726 -21.30 -25.28 78.25
C ALA A 726 -22.78 -25.57 77.93
N ALA A 727 -23.45 -24.65 77.24
CA ALA A 727 -24.82 -24.83 76.77
C ALA A 727 -24.96 -26.02 75.83
N PHE A 728 -24.01 -26.24 74.91
CA PHE A 728 -24.01 -27.45 74.08
C PHE A 728 -23.86 -28.73 74.90
N MET A 729 -23.00 -28.72 75.92
CA MET A 729 -22.84 -29.87 76.81
C MET A 729 -24.10 -30.12 77.65
N PHE A 730 -24.79 -29.07 78.11
CA PHE A 730 -26.08 -29.20 78.78
C PHE A 730 -27.18 -29.73 77.86
N ASP A 731 -27.24 -29.27 76.61
CA ASP A 731 -28.18 -29.77 75.61
C ASP A 731 -27.88 -31.24 75.28
N ALA A 732 -26.59 -31.61 75.15
CA ALA A 732 -26.12 -32.97 74.90
C ALA A 732 -26.50 -33.97 76.01
N GLU A 733 -26.70 -33.51 77.24
CA GLU A 733 -27.16 -34.38 78.33
C GLU A 733 -28.51 -35.02 78.04
N LYS A 734 -29.39 -34.30 77.34
CA LYS A 734 -30.74 -34.76 77.00
C LYS A 734 -30.77 -35.60 75.73
N VAL A 735 -29.94 -35.28 74.74
CA VAL A 735 -30.05 -35.84 73.38
C VAL A 735 -28.87 -36.71 72.95
N ALA A 736 -27.74 -36.64 73.66
CA ALA A 736 -26.48 -37.30 73.30
C ALA A 736 -25.62 -37.69 74.54
N PRO A 737 -26.16 -38.37 75.57
CA PRO A 737 -25.48 -38.57 76.84
C PRO A 737 -24.13 -39.32 76.73
N LYS A 738 -24.01 -40.25 75.78
CA LYS A 738 -22.74 -40.95 75.50
C LYS A 738 -21.67 -40.01 74.91
N ALA A 739 -22.06 -39.13 73.99
CA ALA A 739 -21.16 -38.13 73.41
C ALA A 739 -20.75 -37.09 74.46
N LEU A 740 -21.69 -36.66 75.32
CA LEU A 740 -21.38 -35.80 76.46
C LEU A 740 -20.37 -36.45 77.41
N LEU A 741 -20.52 -37.74 77.72
CA LEU A 741 -19.58 -38.45 78.59
C LEU A 741 -18.17 -38.48 78.00
N ALA A 742 -18.02 -38.78 76.70
CA ALA A 742 -16.74 -38.73 76.00
C ALA A 742 -16.15 -37.30 75.98
N ALA A 743 -16.97 -36.30 75.64
CA ALA A 743 -16.60 -34.90 75.64
C ALA A 743 -16.09 -34.44 77.01
N SER A 744 -16.78 -34.86 78.07
CA SER A 744 -16.41 -34.58 79.45
C SER A 744 -15.07 -35.21 79.82
N GLY A 745 -14.79 -36.43 79.35
CA GLY A 745 -13.50 -37.09 79.55
C GLY A 745 -12.35 -36.35 78.87
N TYR A 746 -12.57 -35.83 77.67
CA TYR A 746 -11.56 -35.06 76.94
C TYR A 746 -11.29 -33.69 77.56
N LEU A 747 -12.33 -32.99 78.02
CA LEU A 747 -12.21 -31.60 78.45
C LEU A 747 -11.91 -31.44 79.93
N LEU A 748 -12.52 -32.24 80.83
CA LEU A 748 -12.44 -31.99 82.27
C LEU A 748 -11.00 -31.80 82.79
N PRO A 749 -10.00 -32.60 82.40
CA PRO A 749 -8.61 -32.38 82.83
C PRO A 749 -8.02 -31.04 82.34
N VAL A 750 -8.38 -30.61 81.13
CA VAL A 750 -7.92 -29.33 80.56
C VAL A 750 -8.62 -28.16 81.26
N LEU A 751 -9.93 -28.29 81.52
CA LEU A 751 -10.73 -27.26 82.19
C LEU A 751 -10.27 -27.04 83.64
N LEU A 752 -10.03 -28.12 84.41
CA LEU A 752 -9.58 -28.02 85.81
C LEU A 752 -8.20 -27.34 85.94
N ARG A 753 -7.37 -27.40 84.90
CA ARG A 753 -6.06 -26.72 84.83
C ARG A 753 -6.19 -25.25 84.38
N ALA A 754 -7.26 -24.88 83.68
CA ALA A 754 -7.48 -23.55 83.12
C ALA A 754 -8.06 -22.54 84.15
N ARG A 755 -7.41 -22.43 85.31
CA ARG A 755 -7.90 -21.70 86.50
C ARG A 755 -8.16 -20.21 86.31
N ASN A 756 -7.55 -19.58 85.31
CA ASN A 756 -7.70 -18.14 85.01
C ASN A 756 -8.55 -17.89 83.75
N ARG A 757 -9.31 -18.90 83.29
CA ARG A 757 -10.14 -18.84 82.06
C ARG A 757 -11.63 -19.01 82.41
N PRO A 758 -12.57 -18.52 81.58
CA PRO A 758 -14.01 -18.57 81.87
C PRO A 758 -14.62 -19.96 81.60
N VAL A 759 -14.08 -21.03 82.21
CA VAL A 759 -14.43 -22.43 81.89
C VAL A 759 -15.35 -23.09 82.92
N SER A 760 -15.72 -22.38 83.98
CA SER A 760 -16.43 -22.91 85.14
C SER A 760 -17.79 -23.53 84.82
N LEU A 761 -18.56 -22.95 83.90
CA LEU A 761 -19.82 -23.53 83.41
C LEU A 761 -19.60 -24.81 82.59
N MET A 762 -18.51 -24.90 81.84
CA MET A 762 -18.16 -26.14 81.14
C MET A 762 -17.78 -27.23 82.15
N ILE A 763 -17.13 -26.88 83.27
CA ILE A 763 -16.87 -27.82 84.36
C ILE A 763 -18.18 -28.29 85.00
N ALA A 764 -19.14 -27.38 85.20
CA ALA A 764 -20.48 -27.73 85.70
C ALA A 764 -21.25 -28.68 84.76
N ALA A 765 -20.96 -28.64 83.47
CA ALA A 765 -21.48 -29.59 82.49
C ALA A 765 -20.71 -30.92 82.47
N ALA A 766 -19.37 -30.87 82.55
CA ALA A 766 -18.48 -32.00 82.35
C ALA A 766 -18.33 -32.91 83.59
N PHE A 767 -18.30 -32.34 84.79
CA PHE A 767 -18.03 -33.09 86.01
C PHE A 767 -19.15 -34.09 86.38
N PRO A 768 -20.45 -33.74 86.33
CA PRO A 768 -21.53 -34.66 86.71
C PRO A 768 -21.59 -36.00 85.95
N PRO A 769 -21.49 -36.06 84.60
CA PRO A 769 -21.50 -37.34 83.90
C PRO A 769 -20.29 -38.22 84.26
N ILE A 770 -19.11 -37.62 84.45
CA ILE A 770 -17.90 -38.33 84.89
C ILE A 770 -18.09 -38.90 86.28
N HIS A 771 -18.57 -38.07 87.21
CA HIS A 771 -18.80 -38.48 88.59
C HIS A 771 -19.82 -39.62 88.70
N ARG A 772 -20.90 -39.58 87.92
CA ARG A 772 -21.89 -40.66 87.85
C ARG A 772 -21.31 -41.97 87.34
N GLU A 773 -20.41 -41.94 86.36
CA GLU A 773 -19.76 -43.16 85.85
C GLU A 773 -18.73 -43.70 86.83
N LEU A 774 -17.95 -42.83 87.49
CA LEU A 774 -17.05 -43.23 88.59
C LEU A 774 -17.81 -43.89 89.75
N ALA A 775 -19.07 -43.51 89.98
CA ALA A 775 -19.90 -44.08 91.04
C ALA A 775 -20.52 -45.45 90.69
N LYS A 776 -20.52 -45.87 89.41
CA LYS A 776 -21.20 -47.09 88.94
C LYS A 776 -20.28 -48.29 88.69
N ALA A 777 -19.02 -48.09 88.30
CA ALA A 777 -18.22 -49.13 87.66
C ALA A 777 -17.01 -49.60 88.48
N ASP A 778 -16.81 -50.93 88.55
CA ASP A 778 -15.59 -51.55 89.12
C ASP A 778 -14.34 -51.29 88.24
N ASP A 779 -14.51 -51.12 86.92
CA ASP A 779 -13.44 -50.73 85.97
C ASP A 779 -13.89 -49.58 85.04
N VAL A 780 -12.97 -48.66 84.74
CA VAL A 780 -13.26 -47.37 84.11
C VAL A 780 -12.84 -47.41 82.62
N PRO A 781 -13.67 -46.91 81.67
CA PRO A 781 -13.30 -46.84 80.25
C PRO A 781 -11.93 -46.19 80.01
N ASP A 782 -11.16 -46.68 79.03
CA ASP A 782 -9.76 -46.26 78.78
C ASP A 782 -9.56 -44.74 78.64
N ILE A 783 -10.56 -44.02 78.14
CA ILE A 783 -10.54 -42.56 78.01
C ILE A 783 -10.37 -41.82 79.35
N PHE A 784 -10.68 -42.47 80.47
CA PHE A 784 -10.60 -41.90 81.81
C PHE A 784 -9.31 -42.31 82.56
N LYS A 785 -8.52 -43.26 82.02
CA LYS A 785 -7.27 -43.73 82.64
C LYS A 785 -6.15 -42.67 82.65
N PHE A 786 -6.31 -41.57 81.90
CA PHE A 786 -5.41 -40.42 81.89
C PHE A 786 -5.71 -39.37 82.97
N ILE A 787 -6.77 -39.54 83.75
CA ILE A 787 -7.11 -38.66 84.88
C ILE A 787 -6.21 -39.06 86.07
N PRO A 788 -5.37 -38.15 86.61
CA PRO A 788 -4.25 -38.52 87.51
C PRO A 788 -4.60 -39.09 88.89
N PHE A 789 -5.88 -39.32 89.21
CA PHE A 789 -6.36 -39.48 90.58
C PHE A 789 -7.19 -40.76 90.80
N LEU A 790 -6.79 -41.87 90.18
CA LEU A 790 -7.39 -43.19 90.43
C LEU A 790 -6.83 -43.81 91.73
N ASP A 791 -7.31 -43.30 92.87
CA ASP A 791 -7.19 -43.95 94.18
C ASP A 791 -8.35 -44.94 94.42
N TRP A 792 -8.28 -45.75 95.48
CA TRP A 792 -9.28 -46.79 95.80
C TRP A 792 -10.71 -46.25 96.04
N ASP A 793 -10.87 -44.97 96.40
CA ASP A 793 -12.16 -44.25 96.44
C ASP A 793 -12.19 -43.13 95.38
N ARG A 794 -12.57 -43.53 94.17
CA ARG A 794 -12.51 -42.72 92.94
C ARG A 794 -13.40 -41.47 92.99
N CYS A 795 -14.57 -41.56 93.62
CA CYS A 795 -15.50 -40.42 93.73
C CYS A 795 -14.98 -39.36 94.73
N LYS A 796 -14.29 -39.79 95.79
CA LYS A 796 -13.67 -38.88 96.76
C LYS A 796 -12.54 -38.07 96.15
N ALA A 797 -11.64 -38.73 95.43
CA ALA A 797 -10.51 -38.06 94.77
C ALA A 797 -10.98 -37.00 93.76
N ALA A 798 -11.99 -37.33 92.92
CA ALA A 798 -12.58 -36.39 91.97
C ALA A 798 -13.21 -35.15 92.65
N ARG A 799 -13.91 -35.33 93.79
CA ARG A 799 -14.46 -34.20 94.56
C ARG A 799 -13.37 -33.30 95.14
N HIS A 800 -12.25 -33.89 95.58
CA HIS A 800 -11.13 -33.12 96.14
C HIS A 800 -10.50 -32.24 95.07
N GLU A 801 -10.15 -32.82 93.92
CA GLU A 801 -9.55 -32.09 92.80
C GLU A 801 -10.46 -30.96 92.30
N LEU A 802 -11.78 -31.22 92.19
CA LEU A 802 -12.77 -30.22 91.82
C LEU A 802 -12.75 -29.02 92.79
N VAL A 803 -12.81 -29.28 94.10
CA VAL A 803 -12.80 -28.23 95.13
C VAL A 803 -11.48 -27.47 95.12
N ASP A 804 -10.36 -28.18 95.02
CA ASP A 804 -9.02 -27.57 94.94
C ASP A 804 -8.90 -26.64 93.72
N ALA A 805 -9.36 -27.09 92.55
CA ALA A 805 -9.34 -26.29 91.33
C ALA A 805 -10.21 -25.04 91.46
N PHE A 806 -11.45 -25.16 91.94
CA PHE A 806 -12.37 -24.03 92.10
C PHE A 806 -11.88 -23.00 93.13
N MET A 807 -11.36 -23.45 94.28
CA MET A 807 -10.87 -22.55 95.33
C MET A 807 -9.59 -21.81 94.95
N SER A 808 -8.84 -22.33 93.97
CA SER A 808 -7.59 -21.74 93.46
C SER A 808 -7.73 -21.07 92.09
N SER A 809 -8.97 -20.80 91.66
CA SER A 809 -9.30 -20.22 90.34
C SER A 809 -9.91 -18.81 90.43
N SER A 810 -10.02 -18.15 89.28
CA SER A 810 -10.79 -16.93 89.10
C SER A 810 -12.28 -17.19 88.80
N TRP A 811 -12.75 -18.44 88.94
CA TRP A 811 -14.10 -18.85 88.54
C TRP A 811 -15.18 -18.31 89.49
N PRO A 812 -16.41 -18.08 88.98
CA PRO A 812 -17.57 -17.76 89.81
C PRO A 812 -17.83 -18.87 90.84
N PRO A 813 -17.89 -18.55 92.16
CA PRO A 813 -18.15 -19.57 93.19
C PRO A 813 -19.51 -20.25 93.06
N HIS A 814 -20.51 -19.59 92.47
CA HIS A 814 -21.82 -20.20 92.23
C HIS A 814 -21.75 -21.39 91.26
N ASP A 815 -20.77 -21.44 90.35
CA ASP A 815 -20.60 -22.56 89.43
C ASP A 815 -20.13 -23.83 90.13
N LEU A 816 -19.39 -23.72 91.25
CA LEU A 816 -19.07 -24.87 92.10
C LEU A 816 -20.35 -25.44 92.72
N ALA A 817 -21.25 -24.57 93.19
CA ALA A 817 -22.53 -24.97 93.76
C ALA A 817 -23.45 -25.60 92.69
N LEU A 818 -23.46 -25.06 91.47
CA LEU A 818 -24.15 -25.65 90.33
C LEU A 818 -23.59 -27.03 89.99
N THR A 819 -22.27 -27.16 89.92
CA THR A 819 -21.58 -28.44 89.67
C THR A 819 -21.95 -29.48 90.72
N ALA A 820 -21.90 -29.10 92.00
CA ALA A 820 -22.21 -29.98 93.12
C ALA A 820 -23.68 -30.42 93.14
N CYS A 821 -24.60 -29.51 92.79
CA CYS A 821 -26.02 -29.83 92.63
C CYS A 821 -26.24 -30.84 91.50
N ARG A 822 -25.68 -30.57 90.32
CA ARG A 822 -25.83 -31.44 89.15
C ARG A 822 -25.22 -32.83 89.33
N ALA A 823 -24.18 -32.96 90.16
CA ALA A 823 -23.59 -34.24 90.55
C ALA A 823 -24.32 -34.94 91.70
N ASN A 824 -25.36 -34.33 92.29
CA ASN A 824 -26.05 -34.80 93.50
C ASN A 824 -25.10 -35.01 94.72
N GLU A 825 -24.10 -34.15 94.86
CA GLU A 825 -23.03 -34.26 95.87
C GLU A 825 -22.87 -32.98 96.70
N VAL A 826 -23.92 -32.15 96.77
CA VAL A 826 -23.91 -30.83 97.43
C VAL A 826 -23.39 -30.93 98.87
N ALA A 827 -23.92 -31.86 99.68
CA ALA A 827 -23.50 -32.00 101.07
C ALA A 827 -22.02 -32.37 101.21
N ARG A 828 -21.51 -33.31 100.40
CA ARG A 828 -20.11 -33.78 100.47
C ARG A 828 -19.14 -32.73 99.95
N ILE A 829 -19.47 -32.04 98.85
CA ILE A 829 -18.63 -30.99 98.28
C ILE A 829 -18.58 -29.77 99.22
N MET A 830 -19.72 -29.31 99.76
CA MET A 830 -19.73 -28.17 100.70
C MET A 830 -18.97 -28.48 101.99
N ARG A 831 -19.04 -29.72 102.47
CA ARG A 831 -18.23 -30.18 103.62
C ARG A 831 -16.73 -30.23 103.28
N ARG A 832 -16.35 -30.61 102.06
CA ARG A 832 -14.95 -30.57 101.63
C ARG A 832 -14.44 -29.12 101.53
N VAL A 833 -15.24 -28.20 101.00
CA VAL A 833 -14.92 -26.77 100.94
C VAL A 833 -14.66 -26.23 102.36
N SER A 834 -15.49 -26.55 103.36
CA SER A 834 -15.29 -26.03 104.73
C SER A 834 -14.04 -26.58 105.43
N LYS A 835 -13.54 -27.76 105.03
CA LYS A 835 -12.30 -28.36 105.52
C LYS A 835 -11.04 -27.70 104.93
N GLN A 836 -11.13 -26.99 103.81
CA GLN A 836 -10.02 -26.34 103.11
C GLN A 836 -9.61 -25.00 103.76
N ASN A 837 -8.35 -24.61 103.56
CA ASN A 837 -7.87 -23.27 103.94
C ASN A 837 -8.63 -22.20 103.14
N GLY A 838 -9.24 -21.23 103.84
CA GLY A 838 -10.10 -20.21 103.20
C GLY A 838 -11.53 -20.67 102.88
N GLY A 839 -11.92 -21.90 103.24
CA GLY A 839 -13.21 -22.51 102.94
C GLY A 839 -14.43 -21.71 103.40
N GLU A 840 -14.41 -21.16 104.63
CA GLU A 840 -15.53 -20.38 105.17
C GLU A 840 -15.77 -19.08 104.38
N ALA A 841 -14.70 -18.41 103.96
CA ALA A 841 -14.80 -17.23 103.10
C ALA A 841 -15.33 -17.58 101.71
N TYR A 842 -14.94 -18.75 101.17
CA TYR A 842 -15.45 -19.26 99.90
C TYR A 842 -16.95 -19.61 99.98
N ILE A 843 -17.40 -20.26 101.06
CA ILE A 843 -18.83 -20.56 101.33
C ILE A 843 -19.65 -19.26 101.43
N LYS A 844 -19.12 -18.20 102.03
CA LYS A 844 -19.78 -16.88 102.04
C LYS A 844 -19.97 -16.30 100.64
N ARG A 845 -18.97 -16.44 99.76
CA ARG A 845 -19.06 -16.02 98.34
C ARG A 845 -20.04 -16.86 97.52
N ILE A 846 -20.18 -18.15 97.84
CA ILE A 846 -21.26 -18.99 97.27
C ILE A 846 -22.62 -18.47 97.75
N ALA A 847 -22.75 -18.19 99.05
CA ALA A 847 -24.01 -17.73 99.65
C ALA A 847 -24.48 -16.36 99.12
N SER A 848 -23.56 -15.46 98.73
CA SER A 848 -23.93 -14.13 98.22
C SER A 848 -24.55 -14.15 96.81
N ASN A 849 -24.33 -15.21 96.03
CA ASN A 849 -24.75 -15.32 94.63
C ASN A 849 -25.68 -16.52 94.38
N LEU A 850 -26.50 -16.90 95.37
CA LEU A 850 -27.39 -18.06 95.28
C LEU A 850 -28.59 -17.88 94.34
N ASN A 851 -28.92 -16.64 93.98
CA ASN A 851 -30.04 -16.35 93.08
C ASN A 851 -29.78 -16.78 91.62
N ASP A 852 -28.51 -17.01 91.26
CA ASP A 852 -28.11 -17.43 89.92
C ASP A 852 -28.25 -18.96 89.72
N LEU A 853 -28.61 -19.71 90.77
CA LEU A 853 -28.82 -21.16 90.72
C LEU A 853 -30.27 -21.53 90.41
N PRO A 854 -30.52 -22.67 89.72
CA PRO A 854 -31.85 -23.25 89.63
C PRO A 854 -32.48 -23.44 91.01
N GLU A 855 -33.80 -23.24 91.12
CA GLU A 855 -34.51 -23.19 92.40
C GLU A 855 -34.24 -24.41 93.30
N GLU A 856 -34.26 -25.62 92.72
CA GLU A 856 -33.98 -26.86 93.43
C GLU A 856 -32.51 -26.94 93.92
N CYS A 857 -31.56 -26.52 93.09
CA CYS A 857 -30.16 -26.43 93.50
C CYS A 857 -29.95 -25.43 94.63
N ARG A 858 -30.61 -24.28 94.55
CA ARG A 858 -30.56 -23.25 95.59
C ARG A 858 -31.02 -23.78 96.93
N LYS A 859 -32.14 -24.52 96.98
CA LYS A 859 -32.65 -25.17 98.21
C LYS A 859 -31.64 -26.16 98.79
N MET A 860 -31.09 -27.05 97.96
CA MET A 860 -30.10 -28.05 98.39
C MET A 860 -28.81 -27.41 98.93
N VAL A 861 -28.33 -26.35 98.27
CA VAL A 861 -27.11 -25.62 98.67
C VAL A 861 -27.32 -24.87 99.99
N ILE A 862 -28.46 -24.21 100.17
CA ILE A 862 -28.81 -23.55 101.45
C ILE A 862 -28.83 -24.57 102.60
N ALA A 863 -29.49 -25.72 102.40
CA ALA A 863 -29.56 -26.78 103.39
C ALA A 863 -28.17 -27.33 103.74
N ALA A 864 -27.32 -27.59 102.74
CA ALA A 864 -25.96 -28.08 102.96
C ALA A 864 -25.06 -27.07 103.68
N ILE A 865 -25.12 -25.78 103.32
CA ILE A 865 -24.39 -24.71 104.01
C ILE A 865 -24.86 -24.60 105.48
N GLY A 866 -26.17 -24.70 105.72
CA GLY A 866 -26.75 -24.73 107.06
C GLY A 866 -26.19 -25.88 107.90
N GLN A 867 -26.18 -27.10 107.35
CA GLN A 867 -25.67 -28.30 108.03
C GLN A 867 -24.17 -28.20 108.37
N VAL A 868 -23.36 -27.66 107.46
CA VAL A 868 -21.92 -27.46 107.69
C VAL A 868 -21.66 -26.43 108.79
N ARG A 869 -22.48 -25.37 108.87
CA ARG A 869 -22.37 -24.35 109.92
C ARG A 869 -22.86 -24.82 111.29
N SER A 870 -23.88 -25.69 111.33
CA SER A 870 -24.45 -26.21 112.58
C SER A 870 -23.60 -27.31 113.25
N ASN A 871 -22.62 -27.89 112.55
CA ASN A 871 -21.78 -28.97 113.09
C ASN A 871 -20.27 -28.73 112.84
N PRO A 872 -19.62 -27.80 113.59
CA PRO A 872 -18.21 -27.46 113.40
C PRO A 872 -17.24 -28.62 113.69
N SER A 873 -17.63 -29.58 114.53
CA SER A 873 -16.82 -30.74 114.88
C SER A 873 -16.72 -31.78 113.76
N ALA A 874 -17.65 -31.77 112.78
CA ALA A 874 -17.55 -32.57 111.55
C ALA A 874 -16.33 -32.21 110.69
N LYS A 875 -15.67 -31.07 110.95
CA LYS A 875 -14.39 -30.70 110.34
C LYS A 875 -13.25 -31.68 110.68
N TYR A 876 -13.34 -32.38 111.82
CA TYR A 876 -12.36 -33.34 112.31
C TYR A 876 -12.71 -34.81 112.03
N ASP A 877 -13.82 -35.08 111.32
CA ASP A 877 -14.19 -36.44 110.91
C ASP A 877 -13.35 -36.90 109.71
N TRP A 878 -12.62 -38.00 109.88
CA TRP A 878 -11.70 -38.60 108.92
C TRP A 878 -12.36 -39.56 107.94
N ARG A 879 -13.65 -39.87 108.13
CA ARG A 879 -14.42 -40.82 107.30
C ARG A 879 -14.90 -40.29 105.95
N ASP A 880 -14.60 -39.02 105.62
CA ASP A 880 -14.98 -38.36 104.35
C ASP A 880 -13.84 -38.19 103.39
#